data_AF-A0A8H7DT42-F1
#
_entry.id   AF-A0A8H7DT42-F1
#
_cell.length_a   1.000
_cell.length_b   1.000
_cell.length_c   1.000
_cell.angle_alpha   90.00
_cell.angle_beta   90.00
_cell.angle_gamma   90.00
#
_symmetry.space_group_name_H-M   'P 1'
#
loop_
_entity.id
_entity.type
_entity.pdbx_description
1 polymer ?
#
loop_
_entity_poly.entity_id
_entity_poly.type
_entity_poly.pdbx_seq_one_letter_code
_entity_poly.pdbx_strand_id
1 'polypeptide(L)'
;MFTPATCTLLFVASLAFAQQSGTLIPEFHPPITTKYCTNAGGCTAQSRSVVLDSNWRWAHTVSGFTSCYAGNTWDATVCPEPVMCAQNCALEGADYAATYGITTSSDAVRLNFVTVGPSGTNVGSRVFLMADANHYQIFKLPNKEISFDVDVSELPCGVVAGMYFVDMQADGGLSGFADNNAGARFGTGYCDSQCPRNVKWLNGEGNTLGWTPYSETDGKGRYGSCCQEMDIFQGNAYSSIGAAHPCSSSNQYRCQDEIECGERYDYTYAYENPCDKDGCEFNTYRLGNPSFFGPGGTVDTNHKFTVTTQFITDTGEDDGDVVEIRRSYKQNDNDIPVPFSSIVPPPESGMGTFGPYESITNNYCADLKQAFGEVPAFTYVGGLDNTITPSGRVLVMSISNDYYNRDATWLDSGAHGPCPAYNADDVELESPSARVVFSNIRFGEIGSDDEQLKFFALSAADDLSPSIVAGRGDQWELPTSLFTSNKRARHEEEHHQQPQSHQDVFGIRERQANAHRLHDLLGIDMVIVLIGVIGGSGLYHLDNLSIVKEVNPETPWGFPSSPIIICALPSGTKVAFLARHGQGHIHAPSAVPARANIAAFKSLGVRAILAFSAVGSLREEISPGSFVLPSQIIDRTKGVRPASFFEGTSIVAHAAFGDPFSNKLVHWLESRVQKALDAEGRGVQLFTGKTIVCMEGPQFSTRAESVMYRQWGGDLINMSVLPEAKLAREAELSYALVATATDYDSWRPQSEAVTAMEVFKTLQANADTSRHVCATILDELHEAIDNNAASEDADILCEEVGSMKFSIMPRSAKQNPQDREKLAYVLPEYFSGE
;
A
#
# COMPACT_ATOMS: atom_id res chain seq x y z
N MET A 1 13.46 -75.95 7.30
CA MET A 1 14.31 -74.82 6.87
C MET A 1 13.53 -74.06 5.84
N PHE A 2 13.13 -72.82 6.13
CA PHE A 2 12.99 -71.68 5.21
C PHE A 2 12.47 -70.51 6.06
N THR A 3 13.37 -69.56 6.33
CA THR A 3 13.12 -68.29 7.03
C THR A 3 12.74 -67.20 6.03
N PRO A 4 11.85 -66.26 6.37
CA PRO A 4 11.52 -65.13 5.50
C PRO A 4 12.59 -64.03 5.64
N ALA A 5 13.00 -63.49 4.50
CA ALA A 5 13.93 -62.36 4.43
C ALA A 5 13.19 -61.05 4.70
N THR A 6 13.70 -60.28 5.66
CA THR A 6 13.27 -58.93 6.02
C THR A 6 13.65 -57.95 4.90
N CYS A 7 12.68 -57.25 4.33
CA CYS A 7 12.91 -56.20 3.35
C CYS A 7 13.13 -54.87 4.10
N THR A 8 14.38 -54.41 4.17
CA THR A 8 14.73 -53.12 4.76
C THR A 8 14.52 -52.03 3.72
N LEU A 9 13.49 -51.18 3.90
CA LEU A 9 13.34 -49.94 3.14
C LEU A 9 14.47 -48.98 3.55
N LEU A 10 15.38 -48.68 2.62
CA LEU A 10 16.24 -47.49 2.70
C LEU A 10 15.37 -46.26 2.42
N PHE A 11 15.11 -45.45 3.45
CA PHE A 11 14.75 -44.05 3.27
C PHE A 11 15.99 -43.33 2.71
N VAL A 12 15.99 -43.02 1.42
CA VAL A 12 16.87 -41.99 0.88
C VAL A 12 16.29 -40.66 1.34
N ALA A 13 16.90 -40.06 2.37
CA ALA A 13 16.65 -38.68 2.70
C ALA A 13 17.02 -37.83 1.48
N SER A 14 16.04 -37.23 0.83
CA SER A 14 16.26 -36.17 -0.15
C SER A 14 16.92 -35.02 0.58
N LEU A 15 18.24 -34.86 0.39
CA LEU A 15 18.97 -33.66 0.78
C LEU A 15 18.35 -32.51 -0.01
N ALA A 16 17.61 -31.64 0.67
CA ALA A 16 17.21 -30.37 0.12
C ALA A 16 18.48 -29.52 0.02
N PHE A 17 18.87 -29.19 -1.21
CA PHE A 17 19.87 -28.17 -1.47
C PHE A 17 19.14 -26.82 -1.44
N ALA A 18 19.86 -25.73 -1.15
CA ALA A 18 19.43 -24.35 -0.85
C ALA A 18 20.56 -23.36 -1.23
N GLN A 19 20.38 -22.04 -1.18
CA GLN A 19 21.50 -21.07 -1.20
C GLN A 19 22.45 -21.37 -0.06
N GLN A 20 23.64 -21.89 -0.38
CA GLN A 20 24.55 -22.42 0.62
C GLN A 20 25.45 -21.35 1.22
N SER A 21 25.99 -21.64 2.41
CA SER A 21 27.17 -20.97 2.93
C SER A 21 28.43 -21.57 2.32
N GLY A 22 29.27 -20.72 1.74
CA GLY A 22 30.60 -21.07 1.26
C GLY A 22 31.54 -21.40 2.43
N THR A 23 32.62 -22.12 2.13
CA THR A 23 33.59 -22.58 3.13
C THR A 23 35.05 -22.40 2.71
N LEU A 24 35.30 -21.84 1.52
CA LEU A 24 36.63 -21.59 0.98
C LEU A 24 37.28 -20.39 1.66
N ILE A 25 36.50 -19.35 1.93
CA ILE A 25 36.91 -18.13 2.62
C ILE A 25 36.16 -18.07 3.95
N PRO A 26 36.87 -18.11 5.10
CA PRO A 26 36.21 -18.03 6.38
C PRO A 26 35.58 -16.65 6.60
N GLU A 27 34.31 -16.63 7.02
CA GLU A 27 33.62 -15.39 7.36
C GLU A 27 33.98 -14.93 8.78
N PHE A 28 34.67 -13.79 8.87
CA PHE A 28 35.01 -13.11 10.12
C PHE A 28 34.49 -11.67 10.11
N HIS A 29 33.43 -11.41 10.88
CA HIS A 29 32.82 -10.09 10.99
C HIS A 29 33.76 -9.10 11.71
N PRO A 30 34.09 -7.94 11.11
CA PRO A 30 34.87 -6.91 11.78
C PRO A 30 34.19 -6.42 13.07
N PRO A 31 34.89 -6.40 14.22
CA PRO A 31 34.29 -6.01 15.49
C PRO A 31 34.07 -4.51 15.59
N ILE A 32 33.02 -4.10 16.28
CA ILE A 32 32.74 -2.70 16.64
C ILE A 32 32.12 -2.67 18.05
N THR A 33 32.42 -1.63 18.82
CA THR A 33 31.77 -1.35 20.10
C THR A 33 30.68 -0.30 19.89
N THR A 34 29.45 -0.62 20.28
CA THR A 34 28.36 0.35 20.40
C THR A 34 28.04 0.59 21.87
N LYS A 35 27.09 1.47 22.18
CA LYS A 35 26.67 1.74 23.57
C LYS A 35 25.16 1.67 23.70
N TYR A 36 24.68 1.12 24.81
CA TYR A 36 23.29 1.21 25.24
C TYR A 36 23.17 2.16 26.43
N CYS A 37 22.34 3.19 26.31
CA CYS A 37 22.25 4.29 27.27
C CYS A 37 20.88 4.31 28.00
N THR A 38 20.91 4.63 29.29
CA THR A 38 19.71 4.79 30.12
C THR A 38 19.86 6.04 30.98
N ASN A 39 18.76 6.70 31.32
CA ASN A 39 18.78 7.90 32.16
C ASN A 39 19.31 7.61 33.57
N ALA A 40 19.08 6.40 34.09
CA ALA A 40 19.54 5.99 35.41
C ALA A 40 21.00 5.49 35.44
N GLY A 41 21.45 4.80 34.39
CA GLY A 41 22.72 4.04 34.38
C GLY A 41 23.80 4.61 33.47
N GLY A 42 23.52 5.67 32.70
CA GLY A 42 24.40 6.15 31.64
C GLY A 42 24.58 5.09 30.53
N CYS A 43 25.69 5.19 29.79
CA CYS A 43 25.97 4.35 28.64
C CYS A 43 26.85 3.14 28.98
N THR A 44 26.42 1.96 28.56
CA THR A 44 27.14 0.68 28.69
C THR A 44 27.65 0.21 27.34
N ALA A 45 28.92 -0.18 27.27
CA ALA A 45 29.53 -0.68 26.04
C ALA A 45 28.94 -2.05 25.64
N GLN A 46 28.71 -2.23 24.35
CA GLN A 46 28.13 -3.41 23.73
C GLN A 46 29.11 -3.92 22.66
N SER A 47 29.62 -5.15 22.84
CA SER A 47 30.46 -5.80 21.83
C SER A 47 29.58 -6.24 20.67
N ARG A 48 29.84 -5.72 19.47
CA ARG A 48 29.10 -6.01 18.24
C ARG A 48 30.10 -6.26 17.10
N SER A 49 29.58 -6.53 15.92
CA SER A 49 30.36 -6.61 14.69
C SER A 49 29.53 -6.11 13.52
N VAL A 50 30.16 -5.92 12.35
CA VAL A 50 29.46 -5.61 11.11
C VAL A 50 29.59 -6.76 10.12
N VAL A 51 28.57 -6.95 9.29
CA VAL A 51 28.58 -7.95 8.22
C VAL A 51 28.30 -7.30 6.88
N LEU A 52 29.05 -7.70 5.85
CA LEU A 52 28.84 -7.26 4.47
C LEU A 52 27.57 -7.89 3.88
N ASP A 53 26.79 -7.07 3.17
CA ASP A 53 25.63 -7.49 2.39
C ASP A 53 25.96 -8.56 1.35
N SER A 54 25.05 -9.53 1.20
CA SER A 54 25.20 -10.67 0.30
C SER A 54 25.42 -10.32 -1.18
N ASN A 55 24.98 -9.14 -1.64
CA ASN A 55 25.07 -8.71 -3.03
C ASN A 55 26.53 -8.50 -3.49
N TRP A 56 27.42 -8.17 -2.55
CA TRP A 56 28.84 -7.94 -2.79
C TRP A 56 29.70 -9.20 -2.71
N ARG A 57 29.14 -10.29 -2.18
CA ARG A 57 29.89 -11.52 -1.94
C ARG A 57 30.13 -12.28 -3.23
N TRP A 58 31.25 -12.97 -3.28
CA TRP A 58 31.47 -13.95 -4.32
C TRP A 58 30.48 -15.11 -4.15
N ALA A 59 29.70 -15.37 -5.21
CA ALA A 59 28.84 -16.53 -5.31
C ALA A 59 29.40 -17.53 -6.33
N HIS A 60 29.59 -18.78 -5.92
CA HIS A 60 30.12 -19.83 -6.79
C HIS A 60 29.41 -21.17 -6.58
N THR A 61 29.65 -22.12 -7.47
CA THR A 61 29.07 -23.45 -7.38
C THR A 61 29.46 -24.14 -6.06
N VAL A 62 28.50 -24.77 -5.38
CA VAL A 62 28.73 -25.50 -4.11
C VAL A 62 29.84 -26.55 -4.24
N SER A 63 29.99 -27.16 -5.42
CA SER A 63 30.94 -28.22 -5.71
C SER A 63 32.29 -27.76 -6.26
N GLY A 64 32.50 -26.46 -6.49
CA GLY A 64 33.68 -25.97 -7.19
C GLY A 64 33.92 -24.47 -7.03
N PHE A 65 34.59 -23.86 -8.02
CA PHE A 65 35.00 -22.45 -8.02
C PHE A 65 34.34 -21.66 -9.16
N THR A 66 33.39 -22.26 -9.88
CA THR A 66 32.72 -21.61 -11.00
C THR A 66 31.77 -20.56 -10.46
N SER A 67 31.97 -19.28 -10.82
CA SER A 67 31.10 -18.21 -10.38
C SER A 67 29.66 -18.40 -10.87
N CYS A 68 28.70 -18.25 -9.98
CA CYS A 68 27.28 -18.22 -10.33
C CYS A 68 26.87 -16.88 -10.93
N TYR A 69 27.59 -15.82 -10.56
CA TYR A 69 27.41 -14.46 -11.03
C TYR A 69 28.80 -13.83 -11.23
N ALA A 70 29.05 -13.25 -12.40
CA ALA A 70 30.33 -12.62 -12.74
C ALA A 70 30.11 -11.34 -13.56
N GLY A 71 30.84 -10.28 -13.21
CA GLY A 71 30.57 -8.94 -13.74
C GLY A 71 29.17 -8.52 -13.35
N ASN A 72 28.27 -8.49 -14.33
CA ASN A 72 26.86 -8.14 -14.16
C ASN A 72 25.89 -9.24 -14.60
N THR A 73 26.35 -10.48 -14.82
CA THR A 73 25.55 -11.55 -15.46
C THR A 73 25.59 -12.85 -14.67
N TRP A 74 24.44 -13.55 -14.61
CA TRP A 74 24.31 -14.90 -14.05
C TRP A 74 24.79 -15.98 -15.03
N ASP A 75 25.47 -17.03 -14.55
CA ASP A 75 25.79 -18.21 -15.36
C ASP A 75 24.52 -19.05 -15.58
N ALA A 76 23.94 -18.99 -16.77
CA ALA A 76 22.69 -19.68 -17.12
C ALA A 76 22.77 -21.22 -16.99
N THR A 77 23.97 -21.81 -16.98
CA THR A 77 24.17 -23.26 -16.79
C THR A 77 24.04 -23.63 -15.32
N VAL A 78 24.56 -22.78 -14.44
CA VAL A 78 24.52 -22.97 -12.98
C VAL A 78 23.18 -22.49 -12.41
N CYS A 79 22.65 -21.41 -12.97
CA CYS A 79 21.47 -20.68 -12.53
C CYS A 79 20.37 -20.66 -13.61
N PRO A 80 19.84 -21.84 -14.03
CA PRO A 80 18.80 -21.89 -15.05
C PRO A 80 17.44 -21.37 -14.56
N GLU A 81 17.17 -21.51 -13.25
CA GLU A 81 15.93 -21.09 -12.59
C GLU A 81 16.24 -20.57 -11.17
N PRO A 82 15.41 -19.69 -10.58
CA PRO A 82 15.70 -19.02 -9.30
C PRO A 82 16.05 -19.96 -8.13
N VAL A 83 15.20 -20.95 -7.88
CA VAL A 83 15.41 -21.94 -6.82
C VAL A 83 16.69 -22.74 -7.10
N MET A 84 16.84 -23.28 -8.31
CA MET A 84 18.05 -24.04 -8.66
C MET A 84 19.33 -23.22 -8.52
N CYS A 85 19.28 -21.93 -8.86
CA CYS A 85 20.41 -21.03 -8.67
C CYS A 85 20.83 -20.94 -7.21
N ALA A 86 19.86 -20.74 -6.29
CA ALA A 86 20.12 -20.82 -4.87
C ALA A 86 20.76 -22.18 -4.50
N GLN A 87 20.12 -23.29 -4.87
CA GLN A 87 20.59 -24.63 -4.54
C GLN A 87 22.01 -24.96 -5.02
N ASN A 88 22.39 -24.43 -6.18
CA ASN A 88 23.69 -24.69 -6.81
C ASN A 88 24.80 -23.76 -6.33
N CYS A 89 24.46 -22.66 -5.65
CA CYS A 89 25.39 -21.58 -5.36
C CYS A 89 25.63 -21.39 -3.86
N ALA A 90 26.86 -21.03 -3.51
CA ALA A 90 27.28 -20.72 -2.16
C ALA A 90 27.80 -19.29 -2.07
N LEU A 91 27.40 -18.56 -1.02
CA LEU A 91 27.96 -17.25 -0.68
C LEU A 91 29.23 -17.41 0.15
N GLU A 92 30.34 -16.84 -0.30
CA GLU A 92 31.62 -16.94 0.42
C GLU A 92 31.82 -15.86 1.49
N GLY A 93 32.80 -16.13 2.36
CA GLY A 93 33.31 -15.15 3.29
C GLY A 93 33.95 -13.95 2.57
N ALA A 94 34.11 -12.84 3.30
CA ALA A 94 34.62 -11.59 2.75
C ALA A 94 36.00 -11.20 3.32
N ASP A 95 36.91 -10.76 2.43
CA ASP A 95 38.08 -9.96 2.84
C ASP A 95 37.68 -8.49 2.92
N TYR A 96 37.12 -8.11 4.08
CA TYR A 96 36.54 -6.80 4.34
C TYR A 96 37.46 -5.64 3.96
N ALA A 97 38.72 -5.69 4.37
CA ALA A 97 39.63 -4.57 4.18
C ALA A 97 40.24 -4.54 2.77
N ALA A 98 40.78 -5.66 2.30
CA ALA A 98 41.57 -5.66 1.06
C ALA A 98 40.70 -5.66 -0.20
N THR A 99 39.49 -6.22 -0.13
CA THR A 99 38.57 -6.30 -1.28
C THR A 99 37.51 -5.21 -1.23
N TYR A 100 36.94 -4.93 -0.05
CA TYR A 100 35.77 -4.05 0.09
C TYR A 100 36.07 -2.70 0.75
N GLY A 101 37.28 -2.48 1.26
CA GLY A 101 37.66 -1.21 1.90
C GLY A 101 36.92 -0.93 3.20
N ILE A 102 36.41 -1.98 3.85
CA ILE A 102 35.69 -1.92 5.12
C ILE A 102 36.68 -2.19 6.25
N THR A 103 36.81 -1.24 7.16
CA THR A 103 37.68 -1.38 8.34
C THR A 103 36.95 -0.91 9.58
N THR A 104 37.31 -1.49 10.72
CA THR A 104 36.80 -1.04 12.02
C THR A 104 37.93 -0.70 12.97
N SER A 105 37.66 0.23 13.88
CA SER A 105 38.59 0.60 14.96
C SER A 105 37.82 0.94 16.22
N SER A 106 37.89 0.09 17.25
CA SER A 106 37.16 0.25 18.52
C SER A 106 35.65 0.41 18.32
N ASP A 107 35.16 1.63 18.18
CA ASP A 107 33.76 2.05 18.05
C ASP A 107 33.45 2.70 16.69
N ALA A 108 34.36 2.59 15.72
CA ALA A 108 34.22 3.18 14.39
C ALA A 108 34.19 2.12 13.28
N VAL A 109 33.40 2.37 12.24
CA VAL A 109 33.39 1.69 10.95
C VAL A 109 33.72 2.72 9.88
N ARG A 110 34.74 2.42 9.08
CA ARG A 110 35.12 3.20 7.90
C ARG A 110 34.78 2.40 6.65
N LEU A 111 34.09 3.06 5.72
CA LEU A 111 33.74 2.53 4.41
C LEU A 111 34.43 3.38 3.34
N ASN A 112 35.29 2.76 2.53
CA ASN A 112 35.86 3.42 1.34
C ASN A 112 34.90 3.25 0.16
N PHE A 113 34.85 4.26 -0.70
CA PHE A 113 34.00 4.24 -1.88
C PHE A 113 34.55 3.29 -2.95
N VAL A 114 35.82 3.44 -3.37
CA VAL A 114 36.46 2.54 -4.33
C VAL A 114 37.60 1.78 -3.66
N THR A 115 37.65 0.46 -3.87
CA THR A 115 38.75 -0.40 -3.39
C THR A 115 39.27 -1.26 -4.53
N VAL A 116 40.54 -1.06 -4.90
CA VAL A 116 41.23 -1.89 -5.89
C VAL A 116 41.88 -3.06 -5.16
N GLY A 117 41.20 -4.20 -5.16
CA GLY A 117 41.64 -5.43 -4.52
C GLY A 117 42.38 -6.38 -5.47
N PRO A 118 42.86 -7.54 -4.96
CA PRO A 118 43.57 -8.53 -5.75
C PRO A 118 42.72 -9.16 -6.89
N SER A 119 41.40 -9.18 -6.70
CA SER A 119 40.45 -9.85 -7.61
C SER A 119 39.68 -8.89 -8.51
N GLY A 120 39.94 -7.58 -8.42
CA GLY A 120 39.24 -6.55 -9.19
C GLY A 120 38.98 -5.29 -8.37
N THR A 121 38.21 -4.37 -8.96
CA THR A 121 37.77 -3.14 -8.30
C THR A 121 36.39 -3.35 -7.70
N ASN A 122 36.25 -2.98 -6.43
CA ASN A 122 34.98 -2.87 -5.73
C ASN A 122 34.55 -1.41 -5.64
N VAL A 123 33.26 -1.15 -5.85
CA VAL A 123 32.63 0.16 -5.66
C VAL A 123 31.50 0.05 -4.65
N GLY A 124 31.49 0.97 -3.69
CA GLY A 124 30.52 1.04 -2.62
C GLY A 124 30.57 -0.13 -1.65
N SER A 125 29.78 -0.03 -0.59
CA SER A 125 29.50 -1.13 0.32
C SER A 125 28.25 -0.87 1.14
N ARG A 126 27.61 -1.95 1.59
CA ARG A 126 26.54 -1.92 2.59
C ARG A 126 26.84 -2.95 3.67
N VAL A 127 26.76 -2.53 4.92
CA VAL A 127 26.99 -3.40 6.08
C VAL A 127 25.87 -3.29 7.10
N PHE A 128 25.64 -4.39 7.81
CA PHE A 128 24.62 -4.49 8.86
C PHE A 128 25.27 -4.68 10.23
N LEU A 129 24.68 -4.09 11.27
CA LEU A 129 25.15 -4.32 12.64
C LEU A 129 24.67 -5.69 13.15
N MET A 130 25.59 -6.49 13.67
CA MET A 130 25.35 -7.84 14.19
C MET A 130 25.28 -7.84 15.72
N ALA A 131 24.25 -8.50 16.28
CA ALA A 131 24.16 -8.80 17.71
C ALA A 131 25.10 -9.95 18.10
N ASP A 132 25.16 -10.97 17.25
CA ASP A 132 26.03 -12.13 17.38
C ASP A 132 26.45 -12.66 15.99
N ALA A 133 27.10 -13.82 15.91
CA ALA A 133 27.62 -14.34 14.64
C ALA A 133 26.55 -14.72 13.59
N ASN A 134 25.28 -14.86 13.98
CA ASN A 134 24.21 -15.34 13.11
C ASN A 134 22.95 -14.46 13.14
N HIS A 135 22.91 -13.39 13.94
CA HIS A 135 21.76 -12.50 14.01
C HIS A 135 22.17 -11.03 13.96
N TYR A 136 21.41 -10.25 13.18
CA TYR A 136 21.45 -8.80 13.20
C TYR A 136 21.05 -8.25 14.57
N GLN A 137 21.59 -7.09 14.94
CA GLN A 137 21.10 -6.33 16.07
C GLN A 137 19.77 -5.69 15.70
N ILE A 138 18.74 -6.08 16.45
CA ILE A 138 17.39 -5.56 16.32
C ILE A 138 17.18 -4.35 17.25
N PHE A 139 16.66 -3.25 16.71
CA PHE A 139 16.39 -1.99 17.40
C PHE A 139 14.90 -1.68 17.40
N LYS A 140 14.32 -1.43 18.58
CA LYS A 140 12.94 -0.96 18.72
C LYS A 140 12.95 0.55 18.90
N LEU A 141 12.57 1.28 17.86
CA LEU A 141 12.74 2.72 17.80
C LEU A 141 11.74 3.55 18.63
N PRO A 142 10.47 3.15 18.85
CA PRO A 142 9.54 3.97 19.62
C PRO A 142 10.07 4.35 21.01
N ASN A 143 9.97 5.63 21.34
CA ASN A 143 10.42 6.21 22.60
C ASN A 143 11.91 5.96 22.89
N LYS A 144 12.74 6.00 21.84
CA LYS A 144 14.19 5.87 21.92
C LYS A 144 14.90 6.99 21.17
N GLU A 145 16.19 7.08 21.45
CA GLU A 145 17.14 7.96 20.78
C GLU A 145 18.31 7.14 20.24
N ILE A 146 18.76 7.52 19.04
CA ILE A 146 20.04 7.07 18.48
C ILE A 146 20.94 8.27 18.24
N SER A 147 22.19 8.14 18.67
CA SER A 147 23.26 9.11 18.41
C SER A 147 24.49 8.43 17.83
N PHE A 148 25.15 9.08 16.89
CA PHE A 148 26.42 8.60 16.33
C PHE A 148 27.24 9.78 15.83
N ASP A 149 28.55 9.61 15.79
CA ASP A 149 29.44 10.56 15.15
C ASP A 149 29.66 10.15 13.70
N VAL A 150 29.67 11.11 12.79
CA VAL A 150 29.96 10.89 11.37
C VAL A 150 30.98 11.89 10.85
N ASP A 151 31.90 11.40 10.02
CA ASP A 151 32.84 12.20 9.24
C ASP A 151 32.55 12.00 7.75
N VAL A 152 32.02 13.05 7.12
CA VAL A 152 31.70 13.13 5.69
C VAL A 152 32.62 14.08 4.94
N SER A 153 33.71 14.54 5.56
CA SER A 153 34.60 15.57 4.98
C SER A 153 35.26 15.15 3.66
N GLU A 154 35.32 13.85 3.39
CA GLU A 154 35.88 13.25 2.19
C GLU A 154 34.81 12.74 1.21
N LEU A 155 33.55 13.14 1.38
CA LEU A 155 32.44 12.78 0.49
C LEU A 155 32.10 13.94 -0.45
N PRO A 156 32.46 13.84 -1.75
CA PRO A 156 32.13 14.87 -2.72
C PRO A 156 30.63 14.84 -3.08
N CYS A 157 30.21 15.78 -3.94
CA CYS A 157 28.93 15.69 -4.63
C CYS A 157 28.80 14.33 -5.34
N GLY A 158 27.63 13.70 -5.26
CA GLY A 158 27.35 12.44 -5.97
C GLY A 158 27.72 11.15 -5.26
N VAL A 159 28.46 11.23 -4.16
CA VAL A 159 28.66 10.10 -3.25
C VAL A 159 27.68 10.26 -2.10
N VAL A 160 27.01 9.18 -1.71
CA VAL A 160 26.04 9.16 -0.61
C VAL A 160 26.57 8.22 0.47
N ALA A 161 26.63 8.72 1.70
CA ALA A 161 26.76 7.87 2.88
C ALA A 161 25.40 7.74 3.58
N GLY A 162 25.03 6.49 3.87
CA GLY A 162 23.77 6.15 4.53
C GLY A 162 24.00 5.55 5.92
N MET A 163 23.24 6.00 6.90
CA MET A 163 22.94 5.26 8.12
C MET A 163 21.43 5.25 8.32
N TYR A 164 20.83 4.06 8.34
CA TYR A 164 19.38 3.91 8.25
C TYR A 164 18.91 2.58 8.85
N PHE A 165 17.61 2.46 9.06
CA PHE A 165 16.97 1.25 9.60
C PHE A 165 16.01 0.64 8.60
N VAL A 166 16.06 -0.68 8.46
CA VAL A 166 15.14 -1.44 7.60
C VAL A 166 14.54 -2.62 8.37
N ASP A 167 13.32 -2.99 7.98
CA ASP A 167 12.55 -4.06 8.63
C ASP A 167 12.92 -5.46 8.08
N MET A 168 14.17 -5.85 8.33
CA MET A 168 14.72 -7.16 7.99
C MET A 168 14.56 -8.16 9.13
N GLN A 169 14.35 -9.44 8.79
CA GLN A 169 14.37 -10.53 9.77
C GLN A 169 15.74 -10.63 10.44
N ALA A 170 15.76 -10.85 11.76
CA ALA A 170 16.99 -10.89 12.56
C ALA A 170 18.02 -11.92 12.08
N ASP A 171 17.58 -13.04 11.50
CA ASP A 171 18.42 -14.11 10.97
C ASP A 171 18.68 -13.98 9.46
N GLY A 172 18.28 -12.87 8.83
CA GLY A 172 18.42 -12.62 7.40
C GLY A 172 17.54 -13.52 6.53
N GLY A 173 16.44 -14.06 7.08
CA GLY A 173 15.49 -14.93 6.39
C GLY A 173 15.86 -16.41 6.43
N LEU A 174 16.81 -16.80 7.29
CA LEU A 174 17.29 -18.19 7.41
C LEU A 174 16.16 -19.14 7.85
N SER A 175 15.33 -18.73 8.81
CA SER A 175 14.20 -19.53 9.29
C SER A 175 12.96 -19.42 8.39
N GLY A 176 12.83 -18.34 7.62
CA GLY A 176 11.68 -18.07 6.76
C GLY A 176 11.71 -18.77 5.40
N PHE A 177 12.90 -19.09 4.89
CA PHE A 177 13.07 -19.59 3.52
C PHE A 177 13.94 -20.85 3.48
N ALA A 178 13.35 -21.98 3.09
CA ALA A 178 14.03 -23.28 3.08
C ALA A 178 15.29 -23.31 2.20
N ASP A 179 15.31 -22.49 1.15
CA ASP A 179 16.44 -22.36 0.24
C ASP A 179 17.40 -21.23 0.65
N ASN A 180 17.38 -20.75 1.89
CA ASN A 180 18.42 -19.86 2.44
C ASN A 180 19.18 -20.56 3.58
N ASN A 181 20.42 -21.00 3.33
CA ASN A 181 21.33 -21.56 4.33
C ASN A 181 22.48 -20.59 4.71
N ALA A 182 22.46 -19.35 4.21
CA ALA A 182 23.51 -18.37 4.47
C ALA A 182 23.10 -17.43 5.62
N GLY A 183 21.90 -16.86 5.57
CA GLY A 183 21.33 -16.02 6.63
C GLY A 183 22.13 -14.74 6.92
N ALA A 184 21.81 -14.11 8.06
CA ALA A 184 22.44 -12.87 8.51
C ALA A 184 23.96 -12.98 8.66
N ARG A 185 24.50 -14.18 8.92
CA ARG A 185 25.94 -14.43 8.92
C ARG A 185 26.63 -13.99 7.63
N PHE A 186 25.93 -14.06 6.50
CA PHE A 186 26.41 -13.66 5.18
C PHE A 186 25.64 -12.47 4.60
N GLY A 187 24.93 -11.71 5.44
CA GLY A 187 24.29 -10.46 5.01
C GLY A 187 23.09 -10.65 4.07
N THR A 188 22.32 -11.74 4.19
CA THR A 188 21.12 -11.95 3.36
C THR A 188 19.90 -11.22 3.91
N GLY A 189 18.86 -11.13 3.07
CA GLY A 189 17.53 -10.66 3.48
C GLY A 189 17.33 -9.15 3.33
N TYR A 190 18.23 -8.43 2.65
CA TYR A 190 18.09 -6.99 2.45
C TYR A 190 16.77 -6.62 1.76
N CYS A 191 16.15 -5.57 2.26
CA CYS A 191 14.97 -4.91 1.73
C CYS A 191 15.04 -3.43 2.13
N ASP A 192 14.35 -2.56 1.40
CA ASP A 192 14.14 -1.17 1.77
C ASP A 192 12.87 -0.61 1.07
N SER A 193 12.57 0.67 1.26
CA SER A 193 11.35 1.29 0.71
C SER A 193 11.39 1.48 -0.80
N GLN A 194 12.57 1.38 -1.41
CA GLN A 194 12.77 1.49 -2.86
C GLN A 194 12.38 0.20 -3.59
N CYS A 195 12.10 -0.88 -2.86
CA CYS A 195 11.81 -2.20 -3.41
C CYS A 195 12.89 -2.68 -4.39
N PRO A 196 14.19 -2.67 -4.01
CA PRO A 196 15.32 -2.84 -4.90
C PRO A 196 15.27 -4.16 -5.65
N ARG A 197 15.30 -4.07 -6.98
CA ARG A 197 15.33 -5.22 -7.89
C ARG A 197 16.74 -5.70 -8.23
N ASN A 198 17.77 -5.02 -7.74
CA ASN A 198 19.17 -5.41 -7.88
C ASN A 198 19.68 -6.35 -6.78
N VAL A 199 18.82 -6.71 -5.82
CA VAL A 199 19.12 -7.75 -4.84
C VAL A 199 19.26 -9.10 -5.56
N LYS A 200 20.46 -9.70 -5.52
CA LYS A 200 20.76 -10.97 -6.18
C LYS A 200 20.10 -12.18 -5.50
N TRP A 201 19.89 -12.11 -4.19
CA TRP A 201 19.38 -13.21 -3.37
C TRP A 201 18.21 -12.75 -2.50
N LEU A 202 17.02 -13.26 -2.79
CA LEU A 202 15.79 -12.86 -2.11
C LEU A 202 14.88 -14.06 -1.89
N ASN A 203 14.29 -14.17 -0.70
CA ASN A 203 13.42 -15.27 -0.28
C ASN A 203 14.00 -16.68 -0.52
N GLY A 204 15.33 -16.83 -0.41
CA GLY A 204 16.02 -18.11 -0.68
C GLY A 204 16.15 -18.46 -2.16
N GLU A 205 15.93 -17.50 -3.07
CA GLU A 205 16.03 -17.70 -4.51
C GLU A 205 17.08 -16.75 -5.12
N GLY A 206 17.74 -17.19 -6.20
CA GLY A 206 18.54 -16.29 -7.04
C GLY A 206 17.63 -15.46 -7.95
N ASN A 207 17.81 -14.14 -8.01
CA ASN A 207 16.96 -13.23 -8.80
C ASN A 207 17.28 -13.27 -10.30
N THR A 208 17.24 -14.46 -10.91
CA THR A 208 17.76 -14.70 -12.27
C THR A 208 16.77 -14.32 -13.36
N LEU A 209 15.47 -14.37 -13.07
CA LEU A 209 14.42 -14.11 -14.06
C LEU A 209 14.46 -12.67 -14.53
N GLY A 210 14.51 -12.46 -15.85
CA GLY A 210 14.48 -11.11 -16.44
C GLY A 210 15.69 -10.23 -16.06
N TRP A 211 16.79 -10.82 -15.60
CA TRP A 211 17.97 -10.07 -15.17
C TRP A 211 18.52 -9.18 -16.31
N THR A 212 18.55 -7.88 -16.07
CA THR A 212 18.99 -6.86 -17.04
C THR A 212 20.11 -6.02 -16.42
N PRO A 213 21.34 -6.10 -16.95
CA PRO A 213 22.45 -5.26 -16.50
C PRO A 213 22.19 -3.76 -16.74
N TYR A 214 22.63 -2.91 -15.82
CA TYR A 214 22.67 -1.46 -16.00
C TYR A 214 24.01 -0.82 -15.64
N SER A 215 24.93 -1.55 -15.00
CA SER A 215 26.33 -1.15 -14.80
C SER A 215 27.27 -2.33 -15.09
N GLU A 216 28.58 -2.12 -14.94
CA GLU A 216 29.58 -3.19 -15.14
C GLU A 216 29.48 -4.33 -14.11
N THR A 217 28.96 -4.03 -12.92
CA THR A 217 28.93 -4.95 -11.77
C THR A 217 27.54 -5.24 -11.21
N ASP A 218 26.51 -4.59 -11.75
CA ASP A 218 25.15 -4.66 -11.23
C ASP A 218 24.07 -4.73 -12.33
N GLY A 219 22.87 -5.13 -11.93
CA GLY A 219 21.72 -5.29 -12.80
C GLY A 219 20.45 -5.46 -11.99
N LYS A 220 19.31 -5.64 -12.66
CA LYS A 220 18.02 -5.83 -12.00
C LYS A 220 17.30 -7.08 -12.48
N GLY A 221 16.85 -7.90 -11.54
CA GLY A 221 16.02 -9.07 -11.81
C GLY A 221 14.54 -8.72 -11.86
N ARG A 222 13.69 -9.74 -11.97
CA ARG A 222 12.24 -9.59 -11.97
C ARG A 222 11.73 -9.07 -10.63
N TYR A 223 12.25 -9.64 -9.55
CA TYR A 223 11.74 -9.41 -8.21
C TYR A 223 12.45 -8.25 -7.51
N GLY A 224 11.72 -7.53 -6.65
CA GLY A 224 12.28 -6.57 -5.71
C GLY A 224 11.99 -6.97 -4.27
N SER A 225 12.77 -6.41 -3.34
CA SER A 225 12.68 -6.72 -1.92
C SER A 225 12.28 -5.47 -1.14
N CYS A 226 11.04 -5.42 -0.66
CA CYS A 226 10.42 -4.23 -0.09
C CYS A 226 10.29 -4.34 1.43
N CYS A 227 10.54 -3.26 2.16
CA CYS A 227 10.14 -3.12 3.56
C CYS A 227 10.19 -1.65 4.02
N GLN A 228 9.60 -1.38 5.19
CA GLN A 228 9.62 -0.06 5.81
C GLN A 228 11.06 0.38 6.12
N GLU A 229 11.34 1.66 5.90
CA GLU A 229 12.67 2.24 6.02
C GLU A 229 12.65 3.56 6.79
N MET A 230 13.68 3.77 7.62
CA MET A 230 13.89 5.01 8.35
C MET A 230 15.34 5.46 8.17
N ASP A 231 15.51 6.49 7.35
CA ASP A 231 16.79 7.11 7.08
C ASP A 231 17.16 8.11 8.15
N ILE A 232 17.99 7.69 9.10
CA ILE A 232 18.49 8.62 10.12
C ILE A 232 19.58 9.53 9.55
N PHE A 233 20.29 9.14 8.49
CA PHE A 233 21.20 10.02 7.78
C PHE A 233 21.47 9.49 6.37
N GLN A 234 21.12 10.27 5.35
CA GLN A 234 21.69 10.15 4.02
C GLN A 234 22.38 11.47 3.69
N GLY A 235 23.67 11.46 3.36
CA GLY A 235 24.39 12.72 3.19
C GLY A 235 25.81 12.60 2.65
N ASN A 236 26.34 13.76 2.29
CA ASN A 236 27.75 13.99 1.93
C ASN A 236 28.24 15.31 2.54
N ALA A 237 29.38 15.82 2.08
CA ALA A 237 29.92 17.06 2.64
C ALA A 237 29.02 18.28 2.39
N TYR A 238 28.09 18.23 1.44
CA TYR A 238 27.35 19.41 0.97
C TYR A 238 25.88 19.43 1.37
N SER A 239 25.27 18.27 1.58
CA SER A 239 23.88 18.16 1.98
C SER A 239 23.62 16.88 2.78
N SER A 240 22.52 16.89 3.53
CA SER A 240 22.04 15.71 4.26
C SER A 240 20.53 15.73 4.41
N ILE A 241 19.93 14.56 4.43
CA ILE A 241 18.54 14.34 4.78
C ILE A 241 18.41 13.32 5.93
N GLY A 242 17.34 13.44 6.70
CA GLY A 242 16.72 12.31 7.38
C GLY A 242 15.31 12.11 6.83
N ALA A 243 14.90 10.88 6.58
CA ALA A 243 13.62 10.61 5.90
C ALA A 243 12.91 9.38 6.47
N ALA A 244 11.59 9.47 6.52
CA ALA A 244 10.71 8.40 6.95
C ALA A 244 10.01 7.81 5.72
N HIS A 245 10.13 6.49 5.53
CA HIS A 245 9.60 5.76 4.37
C HIS A 245 8.64 4.64 4.81
N PRO A 246 7.35 4.94 4.92
CA PRO A 246 6.33 3.96 5.24
C PRO A 246 6.09 2.97 4.10
N CYS A 247 5.64 1.78 4.47
CA CYS A 247 5.10 0.79 3.56
C CYS A 247 3.81 0.22 4.12
N SER A 248 2.90 -0.21 3.24
CA SER A 248 1.62 -0.82 3.58
C SER A 248 1.77 -2.15 4.33
N SER A 249 2.89 -2.84 4.13
CA SER A 249 3.27 -4.05 4.89
C SER A 249 4.23 -3.69 6.03
N SER A 250 3.98 -4.28 7.20
CA SER A 250 4.83 -4.19 8.40
C SER A 250 5.91 -5.28 8.50
N ASN A 251 6.16 -6.00 7.41
CA ASN A 251 7.22 -6.99 7.27
C ASN A 251 7.85 -6.90 5.89
N GLN A 252 9.07 -7.41 5.74
CA GLN A 252 9.68 -7.67 4.43
C GLN A 252 8.78 -8.50 3.50
N TYR A 253 8.62 -8.04 2.26
CA TYR A 253 7.90 -8.76 1.21
C TYR A 253 8.59 -8.64 -0.16
N ARG A 254 8.22 -9.53 -1.08
CA ARG A 254 8.74 -9.59 -2.45
C ARG A 254 7.71 -9.04 -3.43
N CYS A 255 8.08 -8.02 -4.20
CA CYS A 255 7.31 -7.54 -5.35
C CYS A 255 7.71 -8.27 -6.64
N GLN A 256 6.78 -8.42 -7.60
CA GLN A 256 6.88 -9.34 -8.73
C GLN A 256 7.39 -8.74 -10.04
N ASP A 257 7.32 -7.42 -10.23
CA ASP A 257 7.75 -6.74 -11.46
C ASP A 257 7.94 -5.22 -11.27
N GLU A 258 8.24 -4.51 -12.37
CA GLU A 258 8.50 -3.07 -12.37
C GLU A 258 7.32 -2.21 -11.90
N ILE A 259 6.08 -2.71 -12.02
CA ILE A 259 4.88 -1.97 -11.61
C ILE A 259 4.69 -2.18 -10.11
N GLU A 260 4.67 -3.43 -9.64
CA GLU A 260 4.50 -3.73 -8.21
C GLU A 260 5.66 -3.19 -7.36
N CYS A 261 6.89 -3.20 -7.89
CA CYS A 261 8.05 -2.65 -7.23
C CYS A 261 8.16 -1.12 -7.38
N GLY A 262 7.23 -0.44 -8.07
CA GLY A 262 7.19 1.01 -8.21
C GLY A 262 8.36 1.62 -9.00
N GLU A 263 8.93 0.94 -10.00
CA GLU A 263 10.03 1.49 -10.82
C GLU A 263 9.57 2.49 -11.88
N ARG A 264 8.33 2.39 -12.35
CA ARG A 264 7.77 3.43 -13.24
C ARG A 264 7.31 4.59 -12.37
N TYR A 265 8.11 5.66 -12.32
CA TYR A 265 7.70 6.99 -11.86
C TYR A 265 6.67 7.60 -12.82
N ASP A 266 5.52 6.96 -12.92
CA ASP A 266 4.35 7.52 -13.56
C ASP A 266 3.42 7.91 -12.42
N TYR A 267 3.15 9.21 -12.31
CA TYR A 267 2.31 9.83 -11.28
C TYR A 267 0.90 9.23 -11.21
N THR A 268 0.49 8.45 -12.23
CA THR A 268 -0.76 7.66 -12.21
C THR A 268 -0.73 6.44 -11.28
N TYR A 269 0.44 5.89 -10.94
CA TYR A 269 0.59 4.68 -10.10
C TYR A 269 1.30 4.93 -8.76
N ALA A 270 1.64 6.19 -8.44
CA ALA A 270 2.32 6.53 -7.18
C ALA A 270 1.51 6.12 -5.93
N TYR A 271 0.19 5.93 -6.06
CA TYR A 271 -0.72 5.44 -5.02
C TYR A 271 -0.87 3.91 -4.96
N GLU A 272 -0.32 3.20 -5.95
CA GLU A 272 -0.33 1.73 -6.02
C GLU A 272 0.98 1.12 -5.49
N ASN A 273 2.02 1.94 -5.28
CA ASN A 273 3.28 1.47 -4.74
C ASN A 273 3.10 1.10 -3.26
N PRO A 274 3.40 -0.15 -2.88
CA PRO A 274 3.24 -0.60 -1.50
C PRO A 274 4.24 0.05 -0.52
N CYS A 275 5.27 0.75 -1.00
CA CYS A 275 6.17 1.59 -0.20
C CYS A 275 6.22 3.03 -0.73
N ASP A 276 6.35 4.01 0.17
CA ASP A 276 6.65 5.39 -0.19
C ASP A 276 8.14 5.55 -0.51
N LYS A 277 8.45 5.73 -1.81
CA LYS A 277 9.82 5.89 -2.31
C LYS A 277 10.40 7.28 -2.07
N ASP A 278 9.56 8.33 -2.14
CA ASP A 278 10.04 9.69 -1.90
C ASP A 278 10.30 9.90 -0.40
N GLY A 279 9.47 9.29 0.43
CA GLY A 279 9.50 9.49 1.88
C GLY A 279 9.04 10.88 2.30
N CYS A 280 9.04 11.08 3.61
CA CYS A 280 8.97 12.39 4.24
C CYS A 280 10.38 12.80 4.71
N GLU A 281 11.11 13.48 3.83
CA GLU A 281 12.46 13.96 4.10
C GLU A 281 12.48 15.27 4.91
N PHE A 282 13.55 15.48 5.66
CA PHE A 282 13.90 16.75 6.30
C PHE A 282 15.30 17.16 5.87
N ASN A 283 15.35 18.03 4.85
CA ASN A 283 16.57 18.61 4.31
C ASN A 283 16.64 20.11 4.67
N THR A 284 17.60 20.52 5.50
CA THR A 284 17.69 21.93 5.96
C THR A 284 17.97 22.90 4.82
N TYR A 285 18.70 22.48 3.78
CA TYR A 285 18.95 23.29 2.59
C TYR A 285 17.63 23.54 1.83
N ARG A 286 16.88 22.46 1.55
CA ARG A 286 15.55 22.52 0.89
C ARG A 286 14.54 23.34 1.70
N LEU A 287 14.65 23.29 3.03
CA LEU A 287 13.79 24.03 3.96
C LEU A 287 14.25 25.48 4.21
N GLY A 288 15.12 26.04 3.36
CA GLY A 288 15.44 27.46 3.33
C GLY A 288 16.63 27.87 4.21
N ASN A 289 17.40 26.90 4.73
CA ASN A 289 18.56 27.14 5.58
C ASN A 289 19.87 26.64 4.94
N PRO A 290 20.28 27.17 3.77
CA PRO A 290 21.40 26.63 2.99
C PRO A 290 22.79 26.78 3.65
N SER A 291 22.93 27.63 4.68
CA SER A 291 24.19 27.81 5.42
C SER A 291 24.24 26.98 6.72
N PHE A 292 23.21 26.17 6.99
CA PHE A 292 23.17 25.37 8.21
C PHE A 292 24.10 24.16 8.14
N PHE A 293 24.01 23.34 7.09
CA PHE A 293 24.81 22.14 6.90
C PHE A 293 25.68 22.28 5.64
N GLY A 294 26.97 22.00 5.75
CA GLY A 294 27.90 22.04 4.63
C GLY A 294 29.31 22.49 5.04
N PRO A 295 30.26 22.62 4.09
CA PRO A 295 31.63 22.96 4.42
C PRO A 295 31.70 24.42 4.94
N GLY A 296 32.09 24.59 6.21
CA GLY A 296 32.08 25.87 6.91
C GLY A 296 30.68 26.36 7.31
N GLY A 297 29.67 25.49 7.28
CA GLY A 297 28.31 25.75 7.76
C GLY A 297 28.23 25.82 9.30
N THR A 298 27.01 25.91 9.82
CA THR A 298 26.76 25.83 11.28
C THR A 298 27.11 24.45 11.81
N VAL A 299 26.69 23.41 11.09
CA VAL A 299 27.26 22.06 11.14
C VAL A 299 28.33 22.02 10.06
N ASP A 300 29.60 22.15 10.47
CA ASP A 300 30.74 22.21 9.56
C ASP A 300 31.17 20.80 9.14
N THR A 301 30.87 20.42 7.91
CA THR A 301 31.17 19.08 7.39
C THR A 301 32.65 18.84 7.08
N ASN A 302 33.53 19.84 7.21
CA ASN A 302 34.98 19.64 7.16
C ASN A 302 35.51 18.88 8.39
N HIS A 303 34.66 18.70 9.39
CA HIS A 303 34.99 18.06 10.65
C HIS A 303 33.91 17.07 11.05
N LYS A 304 34.29 16.08 11.86
CA LYS A 304 33.34 15.15 12.48
C LYS A 304 32.29 15.90 13.31
N PHE A 305 31.05 15.42 13.28
CA PHE A 305 29.94 15.90 14.11
C PHE A 305 29.10 14.73 14.61
N THR A 306 28.34 14.94 15.67
CA THR A 306 27.35 13.98 16.17
C THR A 306 25.98 14.30 15.57
N VAL A 307 25.27 13.26 15.16
CA VAL A 307 23.86 13.29 14.74
C VAL A 307 23.06 12.57 15.81
N THR A 308 22.01 13.20 16.34
CA THR A 308 21.09 12.60 17.30
C THR A 308 19.67 12.62 16.73
N THR A 309 19.01 11.47 16.74
CA THR A 309 17.62 11.31 16.27
C THR A 309 16.77 10.70 17.38
N GLN A 310 15.68 11.38 17.74
CA GLN A 310 14.72 10.98 18.76
C GLN A 310 13.40 10.58 18.10
N PHE A 311 12.81 9.47 18.56
CA PHE A 311 11.52 8.97 18.08
C PHE A 311 10.48 9.14 19.19
N ILE A 312 9.79 10.27 19.18
CA ILE A 312 8.84 10.66 20.22
C ILE A 312 7.51 9.96 19.98
N THR A 313 7.00 9.27 21.00
CA THR A 313 5.68 8.64 20.95
C THR A 313 4.60 9.53 21.57
N ASP A 314 3.35 9.31 21.17
CA ASP A 314 2.17 10.01 21.69
C ASP A 314 1.99 9.85 23.21
N THR A 315 2.39 8.70 23.74
CA THR A 315 2.28 8.30 25.15
C THR A 315 3.55 8.55 25.95
N GLY A 316 4.69 8.75 25.28
CA GLY A 316 6.01 8.73 25.93
C GLY A 316 6.46 7.34 26.40
N GLU A 317 5.82 6.29 25.88
CA GLU A 317 6.11 4.89 26.19
C GLU A 317 6.61 4.12 24.96
N ASP A 318 7.27 2.98 25.19
CA ASP A 318 7.94 2.14 24.19
C ASP A 318 7.01 1.41 23.22
N ASP A 319 5.72 1.35 23.54
CA ASP A 319 4.65 0.74 22.74
C ASP A 319 3.70 1.78 22.12
N GLY A 320 3.95 3.07 22.33
CA GLY A 320 3.20 4.17 21.72
C GLY A 320 3.53 4.38 20.24
N ASP A 321 2.63 5.09 19.56
CA ASP A 321 2.80 5.45 18.16
C ASP A 321 3.76 6.63 18.02
N VAL A 322 4.73 6.55 17.11
CA VAL A 322 5.70 7.63 16.88
C VAL A 322 5.01 8.79 16.17
N VAL A 323 4.95 9.96 16.83
CA VAL A 323 4.27 11.16 16.33
C VAL A 323 5.23 12.27 15.88
N GLU A 324 6.49 12.21 16.33
CA GLU A 324 7.51 13.19 15.99
C GLU A 324 8.89 12.52 15.91
N ILE A 325 9.63 12.79 14.84
CA ILE A 325 11.05 12.46 14.71
C ILE A 325 11.85 13.75 14.80
N ARG A 326 12.61 13.90 15.89
CA ARG A 326 13.41 15.10 16.15
C ARG A 326 14.87 14.85 15.86
N ARG A 327 15.54 15.86 15.30
CA ARG A 327 16.95 15.86 14.96
C ARG A 327 17.68 16.95 15.73
N SER A 328 18.88 16.65 16.20
CA SER A 328 19.85 17.63 16.67
C SER A 328 21.26 17.22 16.25
N TYR A 329 22.18 18.20 16.28
CA TYR A 329 23.59 17.98 16.00
C TYR A 329 24.42 18.42 17.20
N LYS A 330 25.63 17.88 17.31
CA LYS A 330 26.63 18.38 18.25
C LYS A 330 27.98 18.45 17.56
N GLN A 331 28.68 19.57 17.73
CA GLN A 331 30.02 19.74 17.18
C GLN A 331 30.87 20.61 18.10
N ASN A 332 32.10 20.15 18.36
CA ASN A 332 33.02 20.79 19.32
C ASN A 332 32.36 21.04 20.70
N ASP A 333 31.64 20.02 21.18
CA ASP A 333 30.86 20.03 22.44
C ASP A 333 29.69 21.04 22.50
N ASN A 334 29.39 21.75 21.42
CA ASN A 334 28.23 22.63 21.34
C ASN A 334 27.04 21.89 20.74
N ASP A 335 25.91 21.96 21.42
CA ASP A 335 24.64 21.46 20.89
C ASP A 335 24.11 22.46 19.85
N ILE A 336 23.75 21.93 18.68
CA ILE A 336 23.32 22.68 17.50
C ILE A 336 21.90 22.21 17.18
N PRO A 337 20.86 22.97 17.60
CA PRO A 337 19.49 22.65 17.25
C PRO A 337 19.26 22.83 15.75
N VAL A 338 18.35 22.03 15.19
CA VAL A 338 17.87 22.22 13.83
C VAL A 338 17.09 23.54 13.74
N PRO A 339 17.34 24.39 12.75
CA PRO A 339 16.59 25.64 12.58
C PRO A 339 15.18 25.35 12.06
N PHE A 340 14.23 26.21 12.41
CA PHE A 340 12.91 26.19 11.79
C PHE A 340 13.00 26.39 10.27
N SER A 341 12.09 25.73 9.55
CA SER A 341 11.87 25.94 8.12
C SER A 341 11.57 27.40 7.81
N SER A 342 12.15 27.93 6.74
CA SER A 342 12.03 29.33 6.33
C SER A 342 11.56 29.52 4.88
N ILE A 343 11.08 28.45 4.24
CA ILE A 343 10.57 28.52 2.88
C ILE A 343 9.27 29.31 2.79
N VAL A 344 9.12 30.01 1.67
CA VAL A 344 7.85 30.62 1.26
C VAL A 344 7.23 29.70 0.20
N PRO A 345 6.07 29.07 0.47
CA PRO A 345 5.46 28.19 -0.51
C PRO A 345 5.16 28.95 -1.81
N PRO A 346 5.38 28.33 -2.98
CA PRO A 346 5.08 28.94 -4.26
C PRO A 346 3.56 29.18 -4.39
N PRO A 347 3.10 30.27 -5.03
CA PRO A 347 1.67 30.60 -5.13
C PRO A 347 0.81 29.46 -5.69
N GLU A 348 1.34 28.69 -6.64
CA GLU A 348 0.69 27.53 -7.26
C GLU A 348 0.40 26.37 -6.31
N SER A 349 1.06 26.29 -5.15
CA SER A 349 0.76 25.28 -4.12
C SER A 349 -0.62 25.48 -3.46
N GLY A 350 -1.22 26.66 -3.62
CA GLY A 350 -2.44 27.05 -2.91
C GLY A 350 -2.27 27.21 -1.40
N MET A 351 -1.04 27.14 -0.89
CA MET A 351 -0.71 27.24 0.52
C MET A 351 -0.36 28.68 0.90
N GLY A 352 -0.98 29.20 1.97
CA GLY A 352 -0.72 30.55 2.46
C GLY A 352 0.61 30.69 3.21
N THR A 353 0.98 29.69 4.01
CA THR A 353 2.18 29.66 4.85
C THR A 353 2.68 28.24 5.03
N PHE A 354 4.00 28.05 5.03
CA PHE A 354 4.64 26.78 5.35
C PHE A 354 5.29 26.85 6.73
N GLY A 355 4.90 25.98 7.65
CA GLY A 355 5.52 25.91 8.97
C GLY A 355 5.40 27.20 9.79
N PRO A 356 6.11 27.29 10.92
CA PRO A 356 7.48 26.80 11.10
C PRO A 356 7.57 25.33 11.56
N TYR A 357 8.48 24.57 10.95
CA TYR A 357 8.78 23.17 11.30
C TYR A 357 10.26 22.98 11.61
N GLU A 358 10.58 22.18 12.65
CA GLU A 358 11.96 21.81 13.04
C GLU A 358 12.14 20.28 13.21
N SER A 359 11.09 19.51 12.96
CA SER A 359 11.05 18.05 13.11
C SER A 359 10.07 17.43 12.11
N ILE A 360 10.18 16.12 11.91
CA ILE A 360 9.27 15.36 11.04
C ILE A 360 8.03 14.99 11.85
N THR A 361 6.86 15.39 11.36
CA THR A 361 5.53 15.04 11.88
C THR A 361 4.60 14.77 10.71
N ASN A 362 3.49 14.06 10.90
CA ASN A 362 2.51 13.84 9.82
C ASN A 362 2.01 15.17 9.19
N ASN A 363 1.87 16.24 9.99
CA ASN A 363 1.50 17.58 9.50
C ASN A 363 2.62 18.20 8.65
N TYR A 364 3.87 18.14 9.12
CA TYR A 364 5.03 18.59 8.34
C TYR A 364 5.08 17.87 6.98
N CYS A 365 4.87 16.55 6.97
CA CYS A 365 4.93 15.75 5.74
C CYS A 365 3.83 16.15 4.75
N ALA A 366 2.59 16.33 5.22
CA ALA A 366 1.49 16.80 4.38
C ALA A 366 1.78 18.20 3.79
N ASP A 367 2.27 19.12 4.62
CA ASP A 367 2.61 20.47 4.18
C ASP A 367 3.80 20.46 3.21
N LEU A 368 4.81 19.62 3.43
CA LEU A 368 5.98 19.48 2.56
C LEU A 368 5.54 19.09 1.16
N LYS A 369 4.74 18.03 1.05
CA LYS A 369 4.26 17.53 -0.24
C LYS A 369 3.38 18.56 -0.94
N GLN A 370 2.50 19.26 -0.21
CA GLN A 370 1.70 20.33 -0.80
C GLN A 370 2.54 21.52 -1.27
N ALA A 371 3.49 22.00 -0.45
CA ALA A 371 4.30 23.17 -0.76
C ALA A 371 5.16 22.96 -2.01
N PHE A 372 5.67 21.75 -2.22
CA PHE A 372 6.48 21.41 -3.38
C PHE A 372 5.70 20.79 -4.54
N GLY A 373 4.37 20.64 -4.41
CA GLY A 373 3.52 20.04 -5.46
C GLY A 373 3.83 18.57 -5.72
N GLU A 374 4.26 17.85 -4.70
CA GLU A 374 4.65 16.43 -4.75
C GLU A 374 3.48 15.53 -4.36
N VAL A 375 3.56 14.26 -4.77
CA VAL A 375 2.56 13.26 -4.42
C VAL A 375 2.63 12.98 -2.92
N PRO A 376 1.51 13.05 -2.17
CA PRO A 376 1.53 12.78 -0.73
C PRO A 376 1.52 11.28 -0.40
N ALA A 377 2.37 10.48 -1.07
CA ALA A 377 2.46 9.03 -0.92
C ALA A 377 2.64 8.61 0.55
N PHE A 378 3.54 9.28 1.28
CA PHE A 378 3.75 9.16 2.72
C PHE A 378 2.44 9.04 3.51
N THR A 379 1.52 9.99 3.31
CA THR A 379 0.23 10.05 4.01
C THR A 379 -0.67 8.89 3.60
N TYR A 380 -0.66 8.48 2.34
CA TYR A 380 -1.52 7.41 1.83
C TYR A 380 -1.14 6.02 2.34
N VAL A 381 0.15 5.75 2.54
CA VAL A 381 0.63 4.46 3.06
C VAL A 381 0.72 4.43 4.59
N GLY A 382 0.19 5.44 5.28
CA GLY A 382 -0.01 5.47 6.73
C GLY A 382 0.96 6.33 7.53
N GLY A 383 1.81 7.11 6.88
CA GLY A 383 2.67 8.10 7.52
C GLY A 383 3.62 7.53 8.58
N LEU A 384 3.86 8.29 9.65
CA LEU A 384 4.76 7.87 10.72
C LEU A 384 4.31 6.57 11.41
N ASP A 385 3.00 6.39 11.58
CA ASP A 385 2.39 5.21 12.21
C ASP A 385 2.79 3.92 11.48
N ASN A 386 2.90 3.99 10.14
CA ASN A 386 3.36 2.88 9.29
C ASN A 386 4.84 2.98 8.88
N THR A 387 5.61 3.93 9.42
CA THR A 387 7.07 3.96 9.23
C THR A 387 7.80 3.31 10.39
N ILE A 388 7.38 3.62 11.62
CA ILE A 388 8.08 3.23 12.84
C ILE A 388 7.11 2.52 13.79
N THR A 389 6.83 1.27 13.46
CA THR A 389 6.05 0.38 14.31
C THR A 389 6.87 -0.13 15.51
N PRO A 390 6.25 -0.72 16.53
CA PRO A 390 6.95 -1.40 17.62
C PRO A 390 7.76 -2.64 17.20
N SER A 391 7.74 -3.01 15.90
CA SER A 391 8.62 -4.04 15.36
C SER A 391 10.08 -3.57 15.41
N GLY A 392 10.99 -4.52 15.57
CA GLY A 392 12.40 -4.21 15.68
C GLY A 392 13.07 -4.22 14.30
N ARG A 393 14.01 -3.29 14.07
CA ARG A 393 14.66 -3.06 12.77
C ARG A 393 16.16 -3.31 12.81
N VAL A 394 16.76 -3.53 11.65
CA VAL A 394 18.21 -3.72 11.47
C VAL A 394 18.86 -2.39 11.12
N LEU A 395 19.98 -2.07 11.77
CA LEU A 395 20.81 -0.91 11.44
C LEU A 395 21.72 -1.20 10.25
N VAL A 396 21.66 -0.32 9.25
CA VAL A 396 22.45 -0.36 8.03
C VAL A 396 23.42 0.83 8.00
N MET A 397 24.63 0.59 7.49
CA MET A 397 25.61 1.63 7.14
C MET A 397 26.09 1.38 5.72
N SER A 398 26.14 2.42 4.88
CA SER A 398 26.50 2.29 3.47
C SER A 398 27.32 3.47 2.95
N ILE A 399 27.99 3.22 1.83
CA ILE A 399 28.54 4.24 0.93
C ILE A 399 28.27 3.79 -0.50
N SER A 400 27.74 4.67 -1.34
CA SER A 400 27.41 4.38 -2.74
C SER A 400 27.43 5.63 -3.59
N ASN A 401 27.46 5.45 -4.91
CA ASN A 401 26.90 6.41 -5.86
C ASN A 401 25.50 5.93 -6.27
N ASP A 402 24.73 6.80 -6.93
CA ASP A 402 23.36 6.51 -7.29
C ASP A 402 23.19 6.44 -8.82
N TYR A 403 23.66 5.33 -9.40
CA TYR A 403 23.50 5.02 -10.83
C TYR A 403 22.04 4.92 -11.28
N TYR A 404 21.15 4.60 -10.35
CA TYR A 404 19.81 4.14 -10.65
C TYR A 404 18.78 5.28 -10.54
N ASN A 405 18.95 6.20 -9.58
CA ASN A 405 18.03 7.28 -9.25
C ASN A 405 18.62 8.68 -9.48
N ARG A 406 19.21 8.92 -10.67
CA ARG A 406 19.63 10.26 -11.15
C ARG A 406 20.86 10.84 -10.45
N ASP A 407 21.91 10.05 -10.31
CA ASP A 407 23.23 10.53 -9.88
C ASP A 407 23.16 11.30 -8.55
N ALA A 408 22.37 10.85 -7.57
CA ALA A 408 22.21 11.48 -6.24
C ALA A 408 21.77 12.97 -6.25
N THR A 409 21.29 13.48 -7.39
CA THR A 409 20.87 14.89 -7.52
C THR A 409 19.67 15.24 -6.63
N TRP A 410 18.89 14.24 -6.21
CA TRP A 410 17.81 14.38 -5.23
C TRP A 410 18.32 14.72 -3.82
N LEU A 411 19.61 14.49 -3.52
CA LEU A 411 20.21 14.76 -2.22
C LEU A 411 20.90 16.13 -2.16
N ASP A 412 21.69 16.47 -3.18
CA ASP A 412 22.69 17.54 -3.05
C ASP A 412 22.67 18.61 -4.16
N SER A 413 21.74 18.54 -5.11
CA SER A 413 21.64 19.48 -6.22
C SER A 413 20.30 20.24 -6.24
N GLY A 414 20.22 21.30 -7.03
CA GLY A 414 19.00 22.08 -7.23
C GLY A 414 18.43 22.65 -5.93
N ALA A 415 17.25 22.17 -5.53
CA ALA A 415 16.59 22.59 -4.29
C ALA A 415 17.18 21.93 -3.05
N HIS A 416 17.96 20.86 -3.20
CA HIS A 416 18.43 20.02 -2.11
C HIS A 416 19.89 20.27 -1.71
N GLY A 417 20.66 20.99 -2.52
CA GLY A 417 22.02 21.37 -2.16
C GLY A 417 22.73 22.22 -3.23
N PRO A 418 24.00 22.57 -2.97
CA PRO A 418 24.77 23.48 -3.82
C PRO A 418 25.48 22.79 -5.00
N CYS A 419 25.41 21.46 -5.12
CA CYS A 419 26.18 20.73 -6.12
C CYS A 419 25.65 21.01 -7.55
N PRO A 420 26.56 21.15 -8.53
CA PRO A 420 26.17 21.21 -9.94
C PRO A 420 25.61 19.86 -10.41
N ALA A 421 25.11 19.78 -11.65
CA ALA A 421 24.84 18.48 -12.26
C ALA A 421 26.16 17.75 -12.55
N TYR A 422 26.20 16.44 -12.29
CA TYR A 422 27.34 15.55 -12.52
C TYR A 422 26.84 14.16 -12.97
N ASN A 423 27.75 13.26 -13.38
CA ASN A 423 27.45 11.88 -13.79
C ASN A 423 28.12 10.91 -12.80
N ALA A 424 27.40 9.89 -12.32
CA ALA A 424 27.90 8.89 -11.40
C ALA A 424 29.17 8.15 -11.88
N ASP A 425 29.31 7.89 -13.19
CA ASP A 425 30.50 7.26 -13.78
C ASP A 425 31.77 8.10 -13.54
N ASP A 426 31.65 9.43 -13.65
CA ASP A 426 32.76 10.35 -13.48
C ASP A 426 33.19 10.41 -12.00
N VAL A 427 32.25 10.30 -11.06
CA VAL A 427 32.51 10.39 -9.62
C VAL A 427 33.42 9.26 -9.13
N GLU A 428 33.29 8.04 -9.65
CA GLU A 428 34.19 6.92 -9.31
C GLU A 428 35.64 7.17 -9.74
N LEU A 429 35.81 7.75 -10.92
CA LEU A 429 37.13 8.05 -11.49
C LEU A 429 37.76 9.29 -10.84
N GLU A 430 36.96 10.30 -10.54
CA GLU A 430 37.41 11.57 -9.98
C GLU A 430 37.67 11.49 -8.47
N SER A 431 36.90 10.67 -7.75
CA SER A 431 36.93 10.60 -6.29
C SER A 431 37.05 9.17 -5.72
N PRO A 432 37.97 8.32 -6.22
CA PRO A 432 38.09 6.93 -5.77
C PRO A 432 38.49 6.81 -4.30
N SER A 433 39.12 7.85 -3.73
CA SER A 433 39.54 7.88 -2.33
C SER A 433 38.45 8.31 -1.35
N ALA A 434 37.26 8.66 -1.84
CA ALA A 434 36.14 9.09 -1.00
C ALA A 434 35.81 8.03 0.05
N ARG A 435 35.42 8.48 1.23
CA ARG A 435 35.17 7.60 2.38
C ARG A 435 34.31 8.27 3.43
N VAL A 436 33.59 7.44 4.17
CA VAL A 436 32.83 7.85 5.36
C VAL A 436 33.32 7.08 6.59
N VAL A 437 33.25 7.73 7.74
CA VAL A 437 33.47 7.09 9.04
C VAL A 437 32.23 7.30 9.91
N PHE A 438 31.59 6.21 10.30
CA PHE A 438 30.56 6.19 11.35
C PHE A 438 31.19 5.70 12.65
N SER A 439 30.96 6.39 13.77
CA SER A 439 31.57 6.03 15.04
C SER A 439 30.72 6.37 16.25
N ASN A 440 31.08 5.83 17.42
CA ASN A 440 30.47 6.17 18.71
C ASN A 440 28.93 6.04 18.70
N ILE A 441 28.43 4.94 18.12
CA ILE A 441 26.99 4.63 18.04
C ILE A 441 26.45 4.35 19.43
N ARG A 442 25.40 5.09 19.81
CA ARG A 442 24.73 5.10 21.10
C ARG A 442 23.24 4.98 20.87
N PHE A 443 22.59 4.08 21.58
CA PHE A 443 21.15 3.84 21.48
C PHE A 443 20.54 3.71 22.87
N GLY A 444 19.41 4.34 23.15
CA GLY A 444 18.88 4.34 24.50
C GLY A 444 17.61 5.14 24.71
N GLU A 445 17.30 5.37 25.98
CA GLU A 445 16.22 6.27 26.39
C GLU A 445 16.49 7.69 25.88
N ILE A 446 15.43 8.43 25.53
CA ILE A 446 15.54 9.82 25.08
C ILE A 446 16.25 10.67 26.15
N GLY A 447 17.26 11.45 25.72
CA GLY A 447 18.07 12.29 26.61
C GLY A 447 19.17 11.55 27.37
N SER A 448 19.29 10.23 27.26
CA SER A 448 20.29 9.45 27.99
C SER A 448 21.73 9.59 27.46
N ASP A 449 21.90 10.17 26.27
CA ASP A 449 23.20 10.46 25.66
C ASP A 449 23.82 11.78 26.15
N ASP A 450 23.04 12.67 26.77
CA ASP A 450 23.56 13.94 27.26
C ASP A 450 24.25 13.77 28.63
N GLU A 451 25.58 13.77 28.62
CA GLU A 451 26.37 13.75 29.85
C GLU A 451 26.07 14.95 30.78
N GLN A 452 25.46 16.05 30.30
CA GLN A 452 25.11 17.21 31.13
C GLN A 452 23.95 16.93 32.12
N LEU A 453 23.06 15.96 31.84
CA LEU A 453 22.01 15.57 32.78
C LEU A 453 22.56 14.88 34.05
N LYS A 454 23.83 14.44 34.03
CA LYS A 454 24.51 13.84 35.20
C LYS A 454 24.76 14.85 36.34
N PHE A 455 24.81 16.16 36.06
CA PHE A 455 25.12 17.14 37.11
C PHE A 455 23.93 17.45 38.04
N PHE A 456 22.70 17.31 37.57
CA PHE A 456 21.51 17.60 38.37
C PHE A 456 21.02 16.39 39.18
N ALA A 457 21.10 15.17 38.62
CA ALA A 457 20.62 13.96 39.29
C ALA A 457 21.46 13.55 40.51
N LEU A 458 22.76 13.85 40.54
CA LEU A 458 23.63 13.58 41.69
C LEU A 458 23.51 14.63 42.80
N SER A 459 22.97 15.82 42.52
CA SER A 459 22.77 16.87 43.54
C SER A 459 21.47 16.74 44.33
N ALA A 460 20.49 16.00 43.81
CA ALA A 460 19.17 15.81 44.44
C ALA A 460 19.11 14.60 45.39
N ALA A 461 20.13 13.73 45.40
CA ALA A 461 20.15 12.51 46.20
C ALA A 461 20.83 12.66 47.58
N ASP A 462 21.51 13.79 47.84
CA ASP A 462 22.32 13.98 49.06
C ASP A 462 21.67 14.85 50.15
N ASP A 463 20.44 15.34 49.98
CA ASP A 463 19.85 16.27 50.97
C ASP A 463 18.41 15.97 51.37
N LEU A 464 18.15 14.77 51.91
CA LEU A 464 16.98 14.54 52.77
C LEU A 464 17.31 13.56 53.91
N SER A 465 17.87 14.09 55.00
CA SER A 465 17.75 13.49 56.33
C SER A 465 16.59 14.16 57.10
N PRO A 466 15.81 13.43 57.93
CA PRO A 466 14.60 13.97 58.55
C PRO A 466 14.87 14.51 59.97
N SER A 467 14.64 15.80 60.19
CA SER A 467 14.48 16.35 61.55
C SER A 467 13.53 17.54 61.63
N ILE A 468 12.30 17.24 62.07
CA ILE A 468 11.41 17.92 63.04
C ILE A 468 11.67 19.42 63.35
N VAL A 469 10.65 20.29 63.16
CA VAL A 469 9.91 21.10 64.19
C VAL A 469 9.21 22.34 63.57
N ALA A 470 7.87 22.33 63.68
CA ALA A 470 6.90 23.42 63.94
C ALA A 470 6.92 24.79 63.21
N GLY A 471 5.77 25.11 62.58
CA GLY A 471 4.88 26.17 63.10
C GLY A 471 4.43 27.29 62.15
N ARG A 472 3.09 27.42 62.04
CA ARG A 472 2.26 28.54 61.51
C ARG A 472 2.28 28.69 59.98
N GLY A 473 1.18 28.70 59.24
CA GLY A 473 -0.21 29.06 59.54
C GLY A 473 -0.59 30.20 58.62
N ASP A 474 -1.43 29.96 57.61
CA ASP A 474 -2.56 30.82 57.21
C ASP A 474 -3.34 30.23 56.02
N GLN A 475 -4.65 30.44 56.10
CA GLN A 475 -5.74 29.93 55.27
C GLN A 475 -5.72 30.57 53.85
N TRP A 476 -6.37 30.04 52.81
CA TRP A 476 -7.82 30.01 52.57
C TRP A 476 -8.21 29.07 51.41
N GLU A 477 -9.47 28.65 51.48
CA GLU A 477 -10.23 27.55 50.82
C GLU A 477 -10.42 27.65 49.29
N LEU A 478 -10.71 26.57 48.55
CA LEU A 478 -12.06 26.00 48.24
C LEU A 478 -11.91 24.67 47.40
N PRO A 479 -12.95 23.86 47.15
CA PRO A 479 -13.51 22.81 48.01
C PRO A 479 -13.37 21.39 47.41
N THR A 480 -13.23 20.41 48.29
CA THR A 480 -13.33 18.97 48.00
C THR A 480 -14.78 18.46 48.00
N SER A 481 -14.92 17.24 47.45
CA SER A 481 -15.78 16.15 47.96
C SER A 481 -17.04 15.90 47.09
N LEU A 482 -17.47 14.68 46.76
CA LEU A 482 -17.18 13.35 47.32
C LEU A 482 -17.68 12.26 46.34
N PHE A 483 -16.90 11.17 46.26
CA PHE A 483 -17.40 9.83 45.95
C PHE A 483 -18.31 9.32 47.08
N THR A 484 -19.38 8.57 46.77
CA THR A 484 -19.56 7.15 47.18
C THR A 484 -20.99 6.62 46.96
N SER A 485 -21.06 5.42 46.36
CA SER A 485 -21.97 4.28 46.60
C SER A 485 -23.46 4.49 47.00
N ASN A 486 -24.40 3.83 46.33
CA ASN A 486 -24.85 2.46 46.69
C ASN A 486 -26.05 1.94 45.85
N LYS A 487 -26.05 0.59 45.77
CA LYS A 487 -27.00 -0.43 45.31
C LYS A 487 -28.53 -0.25 45.60
N ARG A 488 -29.30 -1.07 44.84
CA ARG A 488 -30.66 -1.67 45.04
C ARG A 488 -31.85 -0.84 44.51
N ALA A 489 -32.93 -1.38 43.95
CA ALA A 489 -33.42 -2.75 43.73
C ALA A 489 -34.53 -2.75 42.64
N ARG A 490 -34.83 -3.93 42.08
CA ARG A 490 -35.95 -4.23 41.17
C ARG A 490 -37.23 -4.61 41.95
N HIS A 491 -38.39 -4.34 41.36
CA HIS A 491 -39.66 -5.11 41.38
C HIS A 491 -40.44 -4.62 40.13
N GLU A 492 -40.75 -5.43 39.11
CA GLU A 492 -41.75 -6.52 38.97
C GLU A 492 -43.21 -6.05 38.89
N GLU A 493 -43.83 -6.27 37.71
CA GLU A 493 -45.21 -6.73 37.43
C GLU A 493 -45.38 -6.79 35.88
N GLU A 494 -45.22 -7.95 35.24
CA GLU A 494 -46.22 -8.98 34.87
C GLU A 494 -47.31 -8.54 33.85
N HIS A 495 -47.29 -9.10 32.64
CA HIS A 495 -48.33 -10.03 32.15
C HIS A 495 -48.08 -10.61 30.73
N HIS A 496 -48.03 -11.95 30.70
CA HIS A 496 -48.64 -12.89 29.74
C HIS A 496 -48.07 -13.12 28.31
N GLN A 497 -47.55 -14.36 28.18
CA GLN A 497 -47.35 -15.23 27.00
C GLN A 497 -48.46 -15.14 25.95
N GLN A 498 -48.23 -15.30 24.63
CA GLN A 498 -47.73 -16.52 23.95
C GLN A 498 -47.50 -16.25 22.42
N PRO A 499 -47.03 -17.24 21.62
CA PRO A 499 -45.73 -17.32 20.96
C PRO A 499 -45.66 -16.70 19.55
N GLN A 500 -44.51 -16.12 19.17
CA GLN A 500 -44.18 -15.85 17.76
C GLN A 500 -42.83 -16.45 17.38
N SER A 501 -42.80 -16.94 16.15
CA SER A 501 -41.81 -17.77 15.50
C SER A 501 -40.40 -17.16 15.50
N HIS A 502 -39.48 -17.85 16.17
CA HIS A 502 -38.03 -17.68 16.07
C HIS A 502 -37.49 -18.31 14.77
N GLN A 503 -37.45 -17.54 13.67
CA GLN A 503 -36.58 -17.68 12.49
C GLN A 503 -36.57 -16.27 11.86
N ASP A 504 -35.53 -15.45 11.69
CA ASP A 504 -34.09 -15.63 11.49
C ASP A 504 -33.31 -14.36 11.94
N VAL A 505 -33.47 -13.89 13.18
CA VAL A 505 -32.74 -12.68 13.66
C VAL A 505 -31.29 -13.00 14.10
N PHE A 506 -30.96 -14.27 14.29
CA PHE A 506 -29.61 -14.70 14.70
C PHE A 506 -28.59 -14.72 13.55
N GLY A 507 -29.03 -14.79 12.29
CA GLY A 507 -28.12 -14.94 11.14
C GLY A 507 -27.45 -13.65 10.65
N ILE A 508 -27.77 -12.48 11.20
CA ILE A 508 -27.27 -11.18 10.69
C ILE A 508 -26.04 -10.69 11.47
N ARG A 509 -26.00 -10.92 12.79
CA ARG A 509 -24.84 -10.56 13.63
C ARG A 509 -23.63 -11.45 13.38
N GLU A 510 -23.83 -12.74 13.10
CA GLU A 510 -22.74 -13.63 12.67
C GLU A 510 -22.19 -13.28 11.27
N ARG A 511 -22.99 -12.63 10.41
CA ARG A 511 -22.55 -12.21 9.06
C ARG A 511 -21.64 -10.98 9.07
N GLN A 512 -21.87 -10.01 9.95
CA GLN A 512 -20.91 -8.93 10.17
C GLN A 512 -19.57 -9.47 10.68
N ALA A 513 -19.60 -10.45 11.59
CA ALA A 513 -18.39 -11.11 12.10
C ALA A 513 -17.63 -11.94 11.04
N ASN A 514 -18.34 -12.54 10.07
CA ASN A 514 -17.69 -13.28 8.97
C ASN A 514 -17.17 -12.36 7.84
N ALA A 515 -17.79 -11.20 7.59
CA ALA A 515 -17.20 -10.17 6.73
C ALA A 515 -15.89 -9.67 7.33
N HIS A 516 -15.85 -9.40 8.65
CA HIS A 516 -14.62 -9.08 9.37
C HIS A 516 -13.53 -10.16 9.21
N ARG A 517 -13.87 -11.45 9.20
CA ARG A 517 -12.90 -12.54 9.00
C ARG A 517 -12.33 -12.64 7.59
N LEU A 518 -13.10 -12.31 6.55
CA LEU A 518 -12.57 -12.23 5.17
C LEU A 518 -11.75 -10.95 4.99
N HIS A 519 -12.07 -9.87 5.72
CA HIS A 519 -11.33 -8.60 5.73
C HIS A 519 -9.95 -8.73 6.41
N ASP A 520 -9.87 -9.46 7.53
CA ASP A 520 -8.60 -9.79 8.20
C ASP A 520 -7.68 -10.69 7.33
N LEU A 521 -8.27 -11.48 6.43
CA LEU A 521 -7.57 -12.35 5.46
C LEU A 521 -7.13 -11.62 4.17
N LEU A 522 -7.72 -10.46 3.88
CA LEU A 522 -7.43 -9.65 2.68
C LEU A 522 -6.72 -8.32 2.98
N GLY A 523 -6.49 -7.97 4.25
CA GLY A 523 -5.65 -6.84 4.66
C GLY A 523 -6.19 -5.46 4.26
N ILE A 524 -7.52 -5.32 4.13
CA ILE A 524 -8.13 -4.06 3.70
C ILE A 524 -8.82 -3.38 4.89
N ASP A 525 -8.15 -2.41 5.52
CA ASP A 525 -8.86 -1.40 6.30
C ASP A 525 -9.61 -0.49 5.32
N MET A 526 -10.83 -0.90 4.98
CA MET A 526 -11.69 -0.15 4.09
C MET A 526 -12.89 0.44 4.80
N VAL A 527 -13.03 1.74 4.57
CA VAL A 527 -14.30 2.41 4.46
C VAL A 527 -15.33 1.50 3.77
N ILE A 528 -16.34 1.02 4.52
CA ILE A 528 -17.47 0.27 3.93
C ILE A 528 -18.26 1.23 3.03
N VAL A 529 -18.45 0.88 1.75
CA VAL A 529 -19.21 1.69 0.79
C VAL A 529 -20.43 0.91 0.32
N LEU A 530 -21.63 1.37 0.68
CA LEU A 530 -22.87 0.62 0.48
C LEU A 530 -23.47 0.77 -0.93
N ILE A 531 -23.08 1.82 -1.68
CA ILE A 531 -23.65 2.15 -3.00
C ILE A 531 -22.54 2.16 -4.04
N GLY A 532 -22.75 1.40 -5.12
CA GLY A 532 -21.94 1.44 -6.34
C GLY A 532 -22.69 2.14 -7.47
N VAL A 533 -21.99 2.94 -8.27
CA VAL A 533 -22.51 3.63 -9.44
C VAL A 533 -21.71 3.21 -10.67
N ILE A 534 -22.39 2.66 -11.68
CA ILE A 534 -21.78 2.30 -12.97
C ILE A 534 -22.19 3.34 -14.00
N GLY A 535 -21.23 4.04 -14.61
CA GLY A 535 -21.51 5.11 -15.56
C GLY A 535 -20.51 5.21 -16.70
N GLY A 536 -20.67 6.26 -17.53
CA GLY A 536 -19.66 6.71 -18.49
C GLY A 536 -18.87 7.91 -17.95
N SER A 537 -17.80 8.32 -18.64
CA SER A 537 -16.89 9.40 -18.23
C SER A 537 -17.57 10.71 -17.82
N GLY A 538 -18.70 11.02 -18.47
CA GLY A 538 -19.52 12.17 -18.11
C GLY A 538 -19.98 12.16 -16.65
N LEU A 539 -20.33 11.03 -16.04
CA LEU A 539 -20.87 10.98 -14.68
C LEU A 539 -19.86 11.21 -13.55
N TYR A 540 -18.54 11.22 -13.84
CA TYR A 540 -17.49 11.38 -12.81
C TYR A 540 -17.26 12.82 -12.36
N HIS A 541 -17.73 13.81 -13.13
CA HIS A 541 -17.57 15.23 -12.81
C HIS A 541 -18.79 15.80 -12.09
N LEU A 542 -19.11 15.27 -10.91
CA LEU A 542 -20.09 15.90 -10.03
C LEU A 542 -19.40 17.03 -9.26
N ASP A 543 -19.80 18.28 -9.55
CA ASP A 543 -19.16 19.52 -9.05
C ASP A 543 -19.13 19.64 -7.51
N ASN A 544 -19.78 18.73 -6.80
CA ASN A 544 -19.95 18.69 -5.35
C ASN A 544 -19.44 17.40 -4.68
N LEU A 545 -18.69 16.55 -5.40
CA LEU A 545 -18.08 15.35 -4.82
C LEU A 545 -16.63 15.58 -4.42
N SER A 546 -16.26 15.12 -3.22
CA SER A 546 -14.86 15.02 -2.79
C SER A 546 -14.35 13.60 -3.06
N ILE A 547 -13.25 13.47 -3.79
CA ILE A 547 -12.62 12.17 -4.01
C ILE A 547 -11.95 11.75 -2.70
N VAL A 548 -12.37 10.60 -2.16
CA VAL A 548 -11.84 10.04 -0.91
C VAL A 548 -10.68 9.10 -1.20
N LYS A 549 -10.85 8.21 -2.18
CA LYS A 549 -9.85 7.20 -2.54
C LYS A 549 -10.14 6.65 -3.92
N GLU A 550 -9.11 6.25 -4.65
CA GLU A 550 -9.24 5.41 -5.84
C GLU A 550 -8.80 3.99 -5.48
N VAL A 551 -9.60 2.98 -5.86
CA VAL A 551 -9.33 1.57 -5.56
C VAL A 551 -9.44 0.73 -6.82
N ASN A 552 -8.44 -0.11 -7.09
CA ASN A 552 -8.43 -0.98 -8.27
C ASN A 552 -8.21 -2.45 -7.86
N PRO A 553 -9.15 -3.06 -7.12
CA PRO A 553 -8.95 -4.39 -6.56
C PRO A 553 -8.85 -5.45 -7.66
N GLU A 554 -7.82 -6.30 -7.61
CA GLU A 554 -7.80 -7.51 -8.41
C GLU A 554 -8.85 -8.50 -7.88
N THR A 555 -9.71 -8.98 -8.78
CA THR A 555 -10.71 -9.99 -8.45
C THR A 555 -10.28 -11.34 -9.05
N PRO A 556 -10.88 -12.47 -8.63
CA PRO A 556 -10.63 -13.76 -9.27
C PRO A 556 -11.01 -13.83 -10.76
N TRP A 557 -11.61 -12.78 -11.31
CA TRP A 557 -11.93 -12.61 -12.74
C TRP A 557 -11.14 -11.48 -13.42
N GLY A 558 -10.07 -11.00 -12.77
CA GLY A 558 -9.20 -9.92 -13.24
C GLY A 558 -9.55 -8.56 -12.64
N PHE A 559 -8.97 -7.50 -13.21
CA PHE A 559 -9.24 -6.12 -12.81
C PHE A 559 -10.58 -5.60 -13.35
N PRO A 560 -11.25 -4.69 -12.62
CA PRO A 560 -12.41 -3.98 -13.13
C PRO A 560 -12.06 -3.13 -14.37
N SER A 561 -13.07 -2.66 -15.07
CA SER A 561 -12.94 -1.91 -16.32
C SER A 561 -12.24 -0.56 -16.17
N SER A 562 -12.21 -0.02 -14.94
CA SER A 562 -11.36 1.08 -14.51
C SER A 562 -11.12 0.93 -13.00
N PRO A 563 -10.15 1.66 -12.45
CA PRO A 563 -10.16 1.97 -11.03
C PRO A 563 -11.53 2.52 -10.61
N ILE A 564 -11.96 2.12 -9.41
CA ILE A 564 -13.20 2.54 -8.77
C ILE A 564 -12.90 3.78 -7.93
N ILE A 565 -13.60 4.88 -8.20
CA ILE A 565 -13.44 6.13 -7.46
C ILE A 565 -14.42 6.15 -6.29
N ILE A 566 -13.90 6.11 -5.07
CA ILE A 566 -14.68 6.35 -3.86
C ILE A 566 -14.78 7.86 -3.65
N CYS A 567 -15.99 8.38 -3.71
CA CYS A 567 -16.29 9.79 -3.46
C CYS A 567 -17.14 9.95 -2.21
N ALA A 568 -17.03 11.10 -1.55
CA ALA A 568 -17.95 11.55 -0.52
C ALA A 568 -18.80 12.73 -1.04
N LEU A 569 -20.11 12.61 -0.83
CA LEU A 569 -21.08 13.69 -0.99
C LEU A 569 -20.87 14.76 0.10
N PRO A 570 -21.42 15.98 -0.05
CA PRO A 570 -21.31 17.03 0.98
C PRO A 570 -21.84 16.62 2.36
N SER A 571 -22.76 15.66 2.40
CA SER A 571 -23.29 15.00 3.60
C SER A 571 -22.26 14.12 4.33
N GLY A 572 -21.15 13.75 3.68
CA GLY A 572 -20.21 12.73 4.12
C GLY A 572 -20.51 11.32 3.62
N THR A 573 -21.66 11.10 2.96
CA THR A 573 -22.05 9.80 2.37
C THR A 573 -21.05 9.35 1.32
N LYS A 574 -20.57 8.11 1.43
CA LYS A 574 -19.56 7.56 0.52
C LYS A 574 -20.18 6.66 -0.54
N VAL A 575 -19.71 6.80 -1.77
CA VAL A 575 -20.23 6.10 -2.96
C VAL A 575 -19.07 5.67 -3.86
N ALA A 576 -19.16 4.47 -4.44
CA ALA A 576 -18.15 3.90 -5.33
C ALA A 576 -18.54 4.08 -6.80
N PHE A 577 -17.73 4.77 -7.59
CA PHE A 577 -17.98 5.05 -9.01
C PHE A 577 -17.08 4.23 -9.91
N LEU A 578 -17.66 3.54 -10.90
CA LEU A 578 -16.93 2.70 -11.87
C LEU A 578 -17.21 3.12 -13.32
N ALA A 579 -16.17 3.20 -14.15
CA ALA A 579 -16.28 3.41 -15.59
C ALA A 579 -16.48 2.11 -16.32
N ARG A 580 -17.73 1.88 -16.76
CA ARG A 580 -18.14 0.65 -17.46
C ARG A 580 -17.22 0.31 -18.63
N HIS A 581 -16.91 1.31 -19.45
CA HIS A 581 -16.07 1.15 -20.65
C HIS A 581 -14.60 1.52 -20.38
N GLY A 582 -14.21 1.65 -19.12
CA GLY A 582 -12.94 2.21 -18.71
C GLY A 582 -12.85 3.72 -18.88
N GLN A 583 -11.86 4.33 -18.22
CA GLN A 583 -11.54 5.73 -18.43
C GLN A 583 -11.12 5.93 -19.90
N GLY A 584 -11.60 7.00 -20.54
CA GLY A 584 -11.38 7.21 -21.97
C GLY A 584 -12.17 6.28 -22.92
N HIS A 585 -13.11 5.47 -22.40
CA HIS A 585 -13.95 4.56 -23.21
C HIS A 585 -13.15 3.52 -24.00
N ILE A 586 -12.12 2.94 -23.37
CA ILE A 586 -11.18 2.00 -24.00
C ILE A 586 -11.76 0.58 -24.24
N HIS A 587 -12.81 0.19 -23.53
CA HIS A 587 -13.45 -1.13 -23.68
C HIS A 587 -14.71 -1.04 -24.57
N ALA A 588 -14.74 -1.83 -25.64
CA ALA A 588 -15.96 -2.05 -26.41
C ALA A 588 -17.03 -2.77 -25.54
N PRO A 589 -18.33 -2.65 -25.83
CA PRO A 589 -19.40 -3.24 -25.00
C PRO A 589 -19.26 -4.74 -24.71
N SER A 590 -18.76 -5.51 -25.68
CA SER A 590 -18.52 -6.95 -25.55
C SER A 590 -17.28 -7.32 -24.75
N ALA A 591 -16.36 -6.37 -24.58
CA ALA A 591 -15.06 -6.56 -23.94
C ALA A 591 -15.02 -5.99 -22.51
N VAL A 592 -16.14 -5.46 -22.01
CA VAL A 592 -16.23 -4.98 -20.63
C VAL A 592 -16.02 -6.16 -19.67
N PRO A 593 -15.05 -6.09 -18.73
CA PRO A 593 -14.79 -7.13 -17.73
C PRO A 593 -15.86 -7.15 -16.62
N ALA A 594 -17.12 -7.40 -16.99
CA ALA A 594 -18.28 -7.27 -16.09
C ALA A 594 -18.21 -8.17 -14.84
N ARG A 595 -17.56 -9.35 -14.92
CA ARG A 595 -17.31 -10.20 -13.73
C ARG A 595 -16.43 -9.50 -12.71
N ALA A 596 -15.34 -8.89 -13.16
CA ALA A 596 -14.45 -8.14 -12.28
C ALA A 596 -15.13 -6.89 -11.72
N ASN A 597 -15.92 -6.18 -12.54
CA ASN A 597 -16.69 -5.00 -12.10
C ASN A 597 -17.61 -5.32 -10.91
N ILE A 598 -18.44 -6.36 -11.05
CA ILE A 598 -19.41 -6.74 -10.03
C ILE A 598 -18.73 -7.38 -8.82
N ALA A 599 -17.69 -8.20 -9.03
CA ALA A 599 -16.92 -8.78 -7.94
C ALA A 599 -16.23 -7.72 -7.10
N ALA A 600 -15.61 -6.71 -7.73
CA ALA A 600 -14.97 -5.60 -7.05
C ALA A 600 -15.98 -4.81 -6.20
N PHE A 601 -17.16 -4.49 -6.73
CA PHE A 601 -18.20 -3.85 -5.92
C PHE A 601 -18.62 -4.71 -4.72
N LYS A 602 -18.78 -6.02 -4.91
CA LYS A 602 -19.12 -6.93 -3.80
C LYS A 602 -18.06 -6.90 -2.70
N SER A 603 -16.77 -6.91 -3.05
CA SER A 603 -15.67 -6.88 -2.07
C SER A 603 -15.50 -5.53 -1.38
N LEU A 604 -15.93 -4.42 -1.99
CA LEU A 604 -16.00 -3.09 -1.36
C LEU A 604 -17.15 -2.94 -0.34
N GLY A 605 -18.02 -3.94 -0.22
CA GLY A 605 -19.19 -3.90 0.65
C GLY A 605 -20.43 -3.24 0.02
N VAL A 606 -20.42 -3.03 -1.31
CA VAL A 606 -21.59 -2.50 -2.03
C VAL A 606 -22.77 -3.45 -1.85
N ARG A 607 -23.96 -2.88 -1.63
CA ARG A 607 -25.23 -3.61 -1.51
C ARG A 607 -26.22 -3.24 -2.61
N ALA A 608 -26.14 -2.01 -3.12
CA ALA A 608 -26.97 -1.53 -4.23
C ALA A 608 -26.11 -0.91 -5.34
N ILE A 609 -26.38 -1.31 -6.58
CA ILE A 609 -25.76 -0.77 -7.78
C ILE A 609 -26.78 0.07 -8.54
N LEU A 610 -26.46 1.35 -8.73
CA LEU A 610 -27.19 2.26 -9.59
C LEU A 610 -26.41 2.47 -10.90
N ALA A 611 -26.80 1.77 -11.95
CA ALA A 611 -26.18 1.87 -13.25
C ALA A 611 -26.85 2.96 -14.10
N PHE A 612 -26.06 3.71 -14.87
CA PHE A 612 -26.54 4.65 -15.88
C PHE A 612 -26.10 4.17 -17.25
N SER A 613 -26.98 4.22 -18.24
CA SER A 613 -26.62 3.85 -19.62
C SER A 613 -27.36 4.68 -20.66
N ALA A 614 -26.64 5.04 -21.71
CA ALA A 614 -27.25 5.46 -22.96
C ALA A 614 -27.90 4.27 -23.65
N VAL A 615 -29.06 4.51 -24.28
CA VAL A 615 -29.87 3.52 -24.97
C VAL A 615 -30.51 4.12 -26.22
N GLY A 616 -30.74 3.29 -27.22
CA GLY A 616 -31.62 3.63 -28.34
C GLY A 616 -33.08 3.37 -27.94
N SER A 617 -33.99 4.21 -28.44
CA SER A 617 -35.43 4.04 -28.23
C SER A 617 -36.05 3.21 -29.35
N LEU A 618 -36.77 2.16 -28.97
CA LEU A 618 -37.59 1.37 -29.88
C LEU A 618 -39.05 1.84 -29.87
N ARG A 619 -39.37 3.00 -29.28
CA ARG A 619 -40.74 3.53 -29.16
C ARG A 619 -40.80 4.99 -29.60
N GLU A 620 -41.94 5.41 -30.14
CA GLU A 620 -42.07 6.78 -30.65
C GLU A 620 -42.15 7.79 -29.49
N GLU A 621 -42.87 7.39 -28.44
CA GLU A 621 -43.13 8.17 -27.24
C GLU A 621 -41.91 8.36 -26.33
N ILE A 622 -40.93 7.46 -26.37
CA ILE A 622 -39.66 7.60 -25.64
C ILE A 622 -38.68 8.34 -26.55
N SER A 623 -38.71 9.67 -26.51
CA SER A 623 -37.85 10.51 -27.35
C SER A 623 -36.42 10.63 -26.77
N PRO A 624 -35.40 10.92 -27.61
CA PRO A 624 -34.07 11.29 -27.14
C PRO A 624 -34.13 12.38 -26.05
N GLY A 625 -33.41 12.16 -24.96
CA GLY A 625 -33.49 12.96 -23.74
C GLY A 625 -34.39 12.38 -22.65
N SER A 626 -35.26 11.41 -22.97
CA SER A 626 -36.12 10.75 -21.97
C SER A 626 -35.33 9.83 -21.06
N PHE A 627 -35.75 9.77 -19.80
CA PHE A 627 -35.24 8.84 -18.80
C PHE A 627 -36.16 7.64 -18.65
N VAL A 628 -35.58 6.47 -18.44
CA VAL A 628 -36.34 5.23 -18.30
C VAL A 628 -35.77 4.37 -17.18
N LEU A 629 -36.64 3.86 -16.32
CA LEU A 629 -36.34 2.79 -15.36
C LEU A 629 -36.95 1.48 -15.92
N PRO A 630 -36.17 0.66 -16.64
CA PRO A 630 -36.66 -0.61 -17.16
C PRO A 630 -36.89 -1.61 -16.03
N SER A 631 -37.82 -2.54 -16.26
CA SER A 631 -38.17 -3.62 -15.33
C SER A 631 -37.83 -5.02 -15.88
N GLN A 632 -37.59 -5.13 -17.18
CA GLN A 632 -37.36 -6.41 -17.86
C GLN A 632 -36.29 -6.29 -18.95
N ILE A 633 -35.62 -7.41 -19.24
CA ILE A 633 -34.54 -7.48 -20.24
C ILE A 633 -34.78 -8.66 -21.20
N ILE A 634 -34.61 -8.42 -22.50
CA ILE A 634 -34.50 -9.46 -23.53
C ILE A 634 -33.02 -9.60 -23.90
N ASP A 635 -32.45 -10.79 -23.67
CA ASP A 635 -31.06 -11.09 -23.98
C ASP A 635 -30.87 -11.52 -25.45
N ARG A 636 -30.13 -10.72 -26.20
CA ARG A 636 -29.71 -10.97 -27.59
C ARG A 636 -28.19 -10.89 -27.75
N THR A 637 -27.45 -11.10 -26.68
CA THR A 637 -26.01 -11.29 -26.71
C THR A 637 -25.65 -12.66 -27.32
N LYS A 638 -24.41 -12.82 -27.77
CA LYS A 638 -23.97 -14.01 -28.53
C LYS A 638 -23.21 -15.04 -27.68
N GLY A 639 -23.20 -14.89 -26.36
CA GLY A 639 -22.45 -15.77 -25.46
C GLY A 639 -20.93 -15.62 -25.54
N VAL A 640 -20.42 -14.58 -26.22
CA VAL A 640 -18.98 -14.25 -26.23
C VAL A 640 -18.53 -13.54 -24.95
N ARG A 641 -19.51 -13.02 -24.20
CA ARG A 641 -19.30 -12.37 -22.90
C ARG A 641 -19.48 -13.40 -21.80
N PRO A 642 -18.52 -13.54 -20.89
CA PRO A 642 -18.73 -14.39 -19.73
C PRO A 642 -19.86 -13.83 -18.86
N ALA A 643 -20.90 -14.64 -18.64
CA ALA A 643 -22.18 -14.17 -18.08
C ALA A 643 -22.54 -14.78 -16.71
N SER A 644 -21.61 -15.55 -16.12
CA SER A 644 -21.77 -16.18 -14.81
C SER A 644 -20.43 -16.27 -14.08
N PHE A 645 -20.46 -16.13 -12.75
CA PHE A 645 -19.33 -16.41 -11.86
C PHE A 645 -19.02 -17.90 -11.76
N PHE A 646 -20.01 -18.77 -12.02
CA PHE A 646 -19.90 -20.23 -11.94
C PHE A 646 -19.34 -20.86 -13.23
N GLU A 647 -19.23 -20.09 -14.31
CA GLU A 647 -18.70 -20.58 -15.58
C GLU A 647 -17.24 -21.03 -15.45
N GLY A 648 -16.95 -22.25 -15.89
CA GLY A 648 -15.61 -22.84 -15.82
C GLY A 648 -15.25 -23.41 -14.44
N THR A 649 -16.18 -23.42 -13.49
CA THR A 649 -16.00 -24.02 -12.16
C THR A 649 -16.62 -25.42 -12.08
N SER A 650 -16.24 -26.21 -11.08
CA SER A 650 -16.89 -27.48 -10.72
C SER A 650 -18.24 -27.33 -10.03
N ILE A 651 -18.66 -26.10 -9.72
CA ILE A 651 -19.89 -25.80 -8.97
C ILE A 651 -20.93 -25.26 -9.96
N VAL A 652 -22.11 -25.86 -9.96
CA VAL A 652 -23.21 -25.44 -10.85
C VAL A 652 -24.19 -24.61 -10.04
N ALA A 653 -24.62 -23.47 -10.56
CA ALA A 653 -25.72 -22.71 -9.97
C ALA A 653 -26.78 -22.32 -11.00
N HIS A 654 -28.03 -22.29 -10.56
CA HIS A 654 -29.19 -21.83 -11.32
C HIS A 654 -29.82 -20.63 -10.62
N ALA A 655 -29.25 -19.44 -10.80
CA ALA A 655 -29.78 -18.20 -10.24
C ALA A 655 -31.16 -17.87 -10.83
N ALA A 656 -32.11 -17.50 -9.97
CA ALA A 656 -33.40 -17.00 -10.43
C ALA A 656 -33.23 -15.62 -11.06
N PHE A 657 -33.66 -15.45 -12.32
CA PHE A 657 -33.45 -14.21 -13.09
C PHE A 657 -34.69 -13.76 -13.86
N GLY A 658 -35.89 -14.15 -13.37
CA GLY A 658 -37.16 -13.72 -13.96
C GLY A 658 -37.39 -12.21 -13.86
N ASP A 659 -36.77 -11.57 -12.86
CA ASP A 659 -36.77 -10.13 -12.62
C ASP A 659 -35.32 -9.62 -12.64
N PRO A 660 -34.84 -9.10 -13.79
CA PRO A 660 -33.44 -8.71 -13.96
C PRO A 660 -33.00 -7.50 -13.13
N PHE A 661 -33.94 -6.69 -12.68
CA PHE A 661 -33.71 -5.52 -11.84
C PHE A 661 -34.40 -5.72 -10.48
N SER A 662 -33.89 -5.08 -9.44
CA SER A 662 -34.47 -5.18 -8.09
C SER A 662 -35.74 -4.35 -8.01
N ASN A 663 -36.89 -5.01 -7.97
CA ASN A 663 -38.21 -4.37 -8.11
C ASN A 663 -38.49 -3.37 -7.00
N LYS A 664 -38.15 -3.70 -5.74
CA LYS A 664 -38.27 -2.74 -4.61
C LYS A 664 -37.41 -1.49 -4.83
N LEU A 665 -36.15 -1.66 -5.24
CA LEU A 665 -35.24 -0.55 -5.50
C LEU A 665 -35.75 0.32 -6.67
N VAL A 666 -36.18 -0.31 -7.77
CA VAL A 666 -36.74 0.41 -8.91
C VAL A 666 -37.95 1.24 -8.48
N HIS A 667 -38.91 0.64 -7.77
CA HIS A 667 -40.11 1.35 -7.30
C HIS A 667 -39.76 2.53 -6.37
N TRP A 668 -38.79 2.32 -5.48
CA TRP A 668 -38.29 3.38 -4.58
C TRP A 668 -37.65 4.54 -5.36
N LEU A 669 -36.95 4.24 -6.47
CA LEU A 669 -36.33 5.23 -7.34
C LEU A 669 -37.34 6.03 -8.17
N GLU A 670 -38.50 5.47 -8.56
CA GLU A 670 -39.44 6.11 -9.48
C GLU A 670 -39.84 7.52 -9.03
N SER A 671 -40.28 7.68 -7.78
CA SER A 671 -40.74 8.96 -7.23
C SER A 671 -39.61 9.99 -7.10
N ARG A 672 -38.39 9.51 -6.79
CA ARG A 672 -37.21 10.35 -6.54
C ARG A 672 -36.56 10.83 -7.82
N VAL A 673 -36.47 9.95 -8.82
CA VAL A 673 -36.04 10.33 -10.17
C VAL A 673 -37.04 11.31 -10.77
N GLN A 674 -38.36 11.06 -10.64
CA GLN A 674 -39.37 11.99 -11.14
C GLN A 674 -39.21 13.39 -10.49
N LYS A 675 -39.07 13.45 -9.17
CA LYS A 675 -38.85 14.70 -8.43
C LYS A 675 -37.58 15.44 -8.88
N ALA A 676 -36.48 14.73 -9.11
CA ALA A 676 -35.23 15.31 -9.60
C ALA A 676 -35.38 15.88 -11.03
N LEU A 677 -36.07 15.16 -11.92
CA LEU A 677 -36.34 15.62 -13.29
C LEU A 677 -37.29 16.84 -13.32
N ASP A 678 -38.29 16.87 -12.45
CA ASP A 678 -39.21 18.00 -12.32
C ASP A 678 -38.47 19.26 -11.82
N ALA A 679 -37.55 19.10 -10.86
CA ALA A 679 -36.75 20.19 -10.30
C ALA A 679 -35.78 20.82 -11.32
N GLU A 680 -35.32 20.02 -12.29
CA GLU A 680 -34.45 20.49 -13.37
C GLU A 680 -35.16 21.47 -14.33
N GLY A 681 -36.49 21.41 -14.44
CA GLY A 681 -37.31 22.37 -15.19
C GLY A 681 -37.20 22.30 -16.71
N ARG A 682 -36.46 21.31 -17.26
CA ARG A 682 -36.30 21.11 -18.72
C ARG A 682 -37.43 20.31 -19.38
N GLY A 683 -38.40 19.84 -18.60
CA GLY A 683 -39.54 19.05 -19.10
C GLY A 683 -39.16 17.64 -19.56
N VAL A 684 -38.12 17.05 -18.96
CA VAL A 684 -37.66 15.69 -19.24
C VAL A 684 -38.69 14.68 -18.72
N GLN A 685 -39.02 13.67 -19.54
CA GLN A 685 -39.99 12.65 -19.17
C GLN A 685 -39.32 11.41 -18.59
N LEU A 686 -39.94 10.84 -17.55
CA LEU A 686 -39.60 9.54 -16.98
C LEU A 686 -40.60 8.50 -17.47
N PHE A 687 -40.10 7.36 -17.94
CA PHE A 687 -40.89 6.17 -18.22
C PHE A 687 -40.46 5.02 -17.32
N THR A 688 -41.41 4.20 -16.87
CA THR A 688 -41.14 3.01 -16.06
C THR A 688 -41.83 1.79 -16.63
N GLY A 689 -41.53 0.59 -16.10
CA GLY A 689 -42.14 -0.66 -16.56
C GLY A 689 -41.80 -1.06 -18.00
N LYS A 690 -40.65 -0.60 -18.51
CA LYS A 690 -40.20 -0.84 -19.88
C LYS A 690 -39.31 -2.08 -20.00
N THR A 691 -39.26 -2.65 -21.21
CA THR A 691 -38.41 -3.80 -21.56
C THR A 691 -37.24 -3.38 -22.43
N ILE A 692 -36.01 -3.67 -21.99
CA ILE A 692 -34.79 -3.35 -22.72
C ILE A 692 -34.25 -4.58 -23.47
N VAL A 693 -33.88 -4.41 -24.73
CA VAL A 693 -33.19 -5.46 -25.51
C VAL A 693 -31.69 -5.23 -25.39
N CYS A 694 -30.96 -6.19 -24.84
CA CYS A 694 -29.50 -6.14 -24.81
C CYS A 694 -28.93 -6.97 -25.97
N MET A 695 -28.37 -6.31 -26.97
CA MET A 695 -27.75 -6.96 -28.13
C MET A 695 -26.22 -7.02 -28.00
N GLU A 696 -25.61 -7.86 -28.84
CA GLU A 696 -24.15 -7.90 -28.96
C GLU A 696 -23.63 -6.66 -29.71
N GLY A 697 -22.61 -5.99 -29.13
CA GLY A 697 -21.91 -4.89 -29.78
C GLY A 697 -20.65 -5.30 -30.54
N PRO A 698 -19.90 -4.33 -31.11
CA PRO A 698 -20.11 -2.87 -31.02
C PRO A 698 -21.02 -2.26 -32.09
N GLN A 699 -21.47 -3.00 -33.10
CA GLN A 699 -22.27 -2.43 -34.19
C GLN A 699 -23.72 -2.16 -33.76
N PHE A 700 -24.27 -1.00 -34.13
CA PHE A 700 -25.68 -0.70 -33.98
C PHE A 700 -26.58 -1.70 -34.73
N SER A 701 -27.85 -1.77 -34.32
CA SER A 701 -28.83 -2.65 -34.95
C SER A 701 -29.03 -2.29 -36.43
N THR A 702 -29.20 -3.32 -37.25
CA THR A 702 -29.84 -3.13 -38.55
C THR A 702 -31.29 -2.71 -38.35
N ARG A 703 -31.86 -1.97 -39.31
CA ARG A 703 -33.28 -1.61 -39.30
C ARG A 703 -34.21 -2.80 -39.15
N ALA A 704 -33.86 -3.94 -39.75
CA ALA A 704 -34.63 -5.17 -39.65
C ALA A 704 -34.66 -5.71 -38.21
N GLU A 705 -33.52 -5.67 -37.52
CA GLU A 705 -33.42 -6.03 -36.10
C GLU A 705 -34.25 -5.07 -35.22
N SER A 706 -34.13 -3.76 -35.42
CA SER A 706 -34.91 -2.77 -34.66
C SER A 706 -36.43 -2.98 -34.80
N VAL A 707 -36.90 -3.24 -36.02
CA VAL A 707 -38.32 -3.55 -36.29
C VAL A 707 -38.74 -4.87 -35.66
N MET A 708 -37.90 -5.90 -35.71
CA MET A 708 -38.16 -7.19 -35.06
C MET A 708 -38.25 -7.04 -33.53
N TYR A 709 -37.30 -6.33 -32.91
CA TYR A 709 -37.27 -6.12 -31.47
C TYR A 709 -38.50 -5.39 -30.95
N ARG A 710 -39.05 -4.44 -31.72
CA ARG A 710 -40.34 -3.81 -31.42
C ARG A 710 -41.50 -4.80 -31.40
N GLN A 711 -41.53 -5.73 -32.36
CA GLN A 711 -42.56 -6.77 -32.43
C GLN A 711 -42.46 -7.76 -31.26
N TRP A 712 -41.26 -7.96 -30.72
CA TRP A 712 -41.04 -8.77 -29.51
C TRP A 712 -41.40 -8.04 -28.21
N GLY A 713 -41.85 -6.79 -28.28
CA GLY A 713 -42.20 -5.99 -27.11
C GLY A 713 -41.05 -5.17 -26.54
N GLY A 714 -39.87 -5.14 -27.18
CA GLY A 714 -38.77 -4.27 -26.78
C GLY A 714 -39.14 -2.79 -26.87
N ASP A 715 -38.84 -2.05 -25.81
CA ASP A 715 -39.05 -0.60 -25.71
C ASP A 715 -37.77 0.20 -25.89
N LEU A 716 -36.64 -0.39 -25.47
CA LEU A 716 -35.30 0.19 -25.53
C LEU A 716 -34.32 -0.82 -26.12
N ILE A 717 -33.18 -0.33 -26.61
CA ILE A 717 -32.06 -1.16 -27.04
C ILE A 717 -30.74 -0.69 -26.43
N ASN A 718 -29.94 -1.66 -26.01
CA ASN A 718 -28.68 -1.45 -25.31
C ASN A 718 -27.66 -2.54 -25.67
N MET A 719 -26.42 -2.36 -25.24
CA MET A 719 -25.32 -3.26 -25.56
C MET A 719 -24.47 -3.68 -24.35
N SER A 720 -24.83 -3.33 -23.12
CA SER A 720 -23.96 -3.47 -21.94
C SER A 720 -24.65 -3.85 -20.62
N VAL A 721 -25.96 -3.68 -20.47
CA VAL A 721 -26.73 -4.04 -19.25
C VAL A 721 -26.62 -5.53 -18.93
N LEU A 722 -26.32 -6.37 -19.94
CA LEU A 722 -25.90 -7.75 -19.76
C LEU A 722 -24.41 -7.91 -20.14
N PRO A 723 -23.61 -8.60 -19.31
CA PRO A 723 -24.05 -9.47 -18.20
C PRO A 723 -24.14 -8.81 -16.81
N GLU A 724 -24.01 -7.48 -16.67
CA GLU A 724 -24.03 -6.77 -15.36
C GLU A 724 -25.20 -7.21 -14.45
N ALA A 725 -26.44 -7.20 -14.96
CA ALA A 725 -27.62 -7.59 -14.17
C ALA A 725 -27.60 -9.06 -13.71
N LYS A 726 -27.12 -9.99 -14.55
CA LYS A 726 -27.00 -11.43 -14.19
C LYS A 726 -25.99 -11.64 -13.08
N LEU A 727 -24.86 -10.95 -13.18
CA LEU A 727 -23.77 -11.05 -12.21
C LEU A 727 -24.17 -10.40 -10.88
N ALA A 728 -24.85 -9.25 -10.90
CA ALA A 728 -25.38 -8.64 -9.69
C ALA A 728 -26.36 -9.58 -8.96
N ARG A 729 -27.24 -10.27 -9.72
CA ARG A 729 -28.12 -11.31 -9.19
C ARG A 729 -27.34 -12.46 -8.55
N GLU A 730 -26.33 -12.99 -9.23
CA GLU A 730 -25.49 -14.08 -8.69
C GLU A 730 -24.68 -13.66 -7.45
N ALA A 731 -24.29 -12.39 -7.33
CA ALA A 731 -23.59 -11.85 -6.16
C ALA A 731 -24.53 -11.37 -5.03
N GLU A 732 -25.85 -11.57 -5.17
CA GLU A 732 -26.88 -11.10 -4.23
C GLU A 732 -26.82 -9.58 -3.99
N LEU A 733 -26.59 -8.81 -5.06
CA LEU A 733 -26.57 -7.34 -5.06
C LEU A 733 -27.85 -6.79 -5.69
N SER A 734 -28.41 -5.74 -5.07
CA SER A 734 -29.52 -5.02 -5.71
C SER A 734 -29.01 -4.23 -6.91
N TYR A 735 -29.73 -4.27 -8.02
CA TYR A 735 -29.31 -3.64 -9.28
C TYR A 735 -30.46 -2.90 -9.95
N ALA A 736 -30.24 -1.63 -10.27
CA ALA A 736 -31.18 -0.81 -11.03
C ALA A 736 -30.44 -0.09 -12.16
N LEU A 737 -31.12 0.08 -13.30
CA LEU A 737 -30.63 0.84 -14.44
C LEU A 737 -31.44 2.13 -14.62
N VAL A 738 -30.75 3.26 -14.68
CA VAL A 738 -31.28 4.54 -15.18
C VAL A 738 -30.84 4.68 -16.63
N ALA A 739 -31.75 4.39 -17.56
CA ALA A 739 -31.49 4.45 -18.98
C ALA A 739 -31.84 5.84 -19.53
N THR A 740 -30.98 6.40 -20.38
CA THR A 740 -31.23 7.69 -21.06
C THR A 740 -31.30 7.48 -22.56
N ALA A 741 -32.44 7.78 -23.17
CA ALA A 741 -32.61 7.64 -24.62
C ALA A 741 -31.73 8.67 -25.36
N THR A 742 -30.93 8.20 -26.32
CA THR A 742 -30.04 9.07 -27.12
C THR A 742 -30.51 9.27 -28.56
N ASP A 743 -31.27 8.30 -29.07
CA ASP A 743 -31.70 8.19 -30.46
C ASP A 743 -32.92 7.25 -30.56
N TYR A 744 -33.47 7.06 -31.75
CA TYR A 744 -34.59 6.15 -32.02
C TYR A 744 -34.13 4.81 -32.62
N ASP A 745 -32.87 4.42 -32.41
CA ASP A 745 -32.24 3.30 -33.11
C ASP A 745 -32.50 3.41 -34.63
N SER A 746 -32.60 2.29 -35.35
CA SER A 746 -32.72 2.29 -36.81
C SER A 746 -34.12 2.00 -37.35
N TRP A 747 -35.18 1.97 -36.53
CA TRP A 747 -36.51 1.50 -36.95
C TRP A 747 -37.32 2.49 -37.79
N ARG A 748 -36.99 3.78 -37.78
CA ARG A 748 -37.74 4.81 -38.54
C ARG A 748 -37.47 4.67 -40.05
N PRO A 749 -38.50 4.59 -40.91
CA PRO A 749 -38.31 4.35 -42.35
C PRO A 749 -37.59 5.46 -43.12
N GLN A 750 -37.66 6.70 -42.62
CA GLN A 750 -37.14 7.91 -43.28
C GLN A 750 -35.96 8.56 -42.53
N SER A 751 -35.49 7.93 -41.44
CA SER A 751 -34.27 8.40 -40.75
C SER A 751 -33.04 7.74 -41.38
N GLU A 752 -31.93 8.47 -41.36
CA GLU A 752 -30.63 7.88 -41.60
C GLU A 752 -30.33 6.81 -40.53
N ALA A 753 -29.37 5.93 -40.82
CA ALA A 753 -28.88 4.99 -39.82
C ALA A 753 -28.20 5.78 -38.70
N VAL A 754 -28.36 5.33 -37.46
CA VAL A 754 -27.79 6.02 -36.30
C VAL A 754 -26.28 6.14 -36.45
N THR A 755 -25.79 7.36 -36.26
CA THR A 755 -24.36 7.66 -36.25
C THR A 755 -23.88 7.96 -34.82
N ALA A 756 -22.61 7.68 -34.54
CA ALA A 756 -22.01 8.04 -33.26
C ALA A 756 -22.15 9.55 -32.95
N MET A 757 -22.10 10.40 -33.98
CA MET A 757 -22.23 11.85 -33.86
C MET A 757 -23.60 12.30 -33.30
N GLU A 758 -24.69 11.67 -33.75
CA GLU A 758 -26.04 11.96 -33.25
C GLU A 758 -26.18 11.55 -31.78
N VAL A 759 -25.61 10.40 -31.43
CA VAL A 759 -25.56 9.90 -30.05
C VAL A 759 -24.78 10.88 -29.16
N PHE A 760 -23.59 11.33 -29.59
CA PHE A 760 -22.75 12.26 -28.82
C PHE A 760 -23.44 13.59 -28.51
N LYS A 761 -24.26 14.12 -29.43
CA LYS A 761 -24.97 15.38 -29.22
C LYS A 761 -26.00 15.29 -28.09
N THR A 762 -26.75 14.19 -28.02
CA THR A 762 -27.74 13.97 -26.95
C THR A 762 -27.07 13.55 -25.65
N LEU A 763 -25.96 12.81 -25.72
CA LEU A 763 -25.19 12.36 -24.55
C LEU A 763 -24.76 13.51 -23.63
N GLN A 764 -24.32 14.64 -24.18
CA GLN A 764 -23.86 15.77 -23.35
C GLN A 764 -25.00 16.34 -22.50
N ALA A 765 -26.19 16.55 -23.10
CA ALA A 765 -27.36 17.04 -22.38
C ALA A 765 -27.85 16.03 -21.34
N ASN A 766 -27.82 14.74 -21.68
CA ASN A 766 -28.20 13.65 -20.78
C ASN A 766 -27.21 13.50 -19.62
N ALA A 767 -25.92 13.79 -19.82
CA ALA A 767 -24.90 13.67 -18.78
C ALA A 767 -25.15 14.66 -17.63
N ASP A 768 -25.48 15.91 -17.94
CA ASP A 768 -25.76 16.93 -16.92
C ASP A 768 -27.01 16.57 -16.10
N THR A 769 -28.07 16.10 -16.76
CA THR A 769 -29.28 15.63 -16.08
C THR A 769 -29.02 14.39 -15.25
N SER A 770 -28.26 13.42 -15.78
CA SER A 770 -27.91 12.19 -15.06
C SER A 770 -27.09 12.49 -13.80
N ARG A 771 -26.18 13.47 -13.88
CA ARG A 771 -25.44 13.98 -12.73
C ARG A 771 -26.37 14.56 -11.67
N HIS A 772 -27.31 15.42 -12.07
CA HIS A 772 -28.29 16.00 -11.15
C HIS A 772 -29.14 14.92 -10.45
N VAL A 773 -29.68 13.98 -11.23
CA VAL A 773 -30.47 12.84 -10.71
C VAL A 773 -29.62 12.00 -9.74
N CYS A 774 -28.38 11.66 -10.12
CA CYS A 774 -27.46 10.90 -9.29
C CYS A 774 -27.19 11.61 -7.95
N ALA A 775 -26.74 12.87 -7.98
CA ALA A 775 -26.42 13.64 -6.78
C ALA A 775 -27.60 13.83 -5.82
N THR A 776 -28.82 13.92 -6.35
CA THR A 776 -30.02 14.15 -5.53
C THR A 776 -30.50 12.89 -4.82
N ILE A 777 -30.17 11.69 -5.33
CA ILE A 777 -30.74 10.42 -4.86
C ILE A 777 -29.76 9.66 -3.96
N LEU A 778 -28.46 9.84 -4.14
CA LEU A 778 -27.45 9.02 -3.45
C LEU A 778 -27.49 9.16 -1.91
N ASP A 779 -27.76 10.35 -1.37
CA ASP A 779 -27.90 10.54 0.09
C ASP A 779 -29.12 9.82 0.64
N GLU A 780 -30.30 10.04 0.04
CA GLU A 780 -31.52 9.35 0.45
C GLU A 780 -31.41 7.82 0.28
N LEU A 781 -30.68 7.37 -0.73
CA LEU A 781 -30.43 5.95 -0.97
C LEU A 781 -29.51 5.37 0.10
N HIS A 782 -28.48 6.13 0.53
CA HIS A 782 -27.58 5.67 1.58
C HIS A 782 -28.30 5.52 2.91
N GLU A 783 -29.11 6.51 3.28
CA GLU A 783 -29.95 6.47 4.48
C GLU A 783 -30.95 5.31 4.46
N ALA A 784 -31.52 4.99 3.30
CA ALA A 784 -32.44 3.86 3.16
C ALA A 784 -31.76 2.49 3.27
N ILE A 785 -30.44 2.42 3.04
CA ILE A 785 -29.65 1.16 3.02
C ILE A 785 -28.90 0.93 4.35
N ASP A 786 -28.56 1.99 5.08
CA ASP A 786 -27.83 1.90 6.34
C ASP A 786 -28.74 1.43 7.50
N ASN A 787 -28.48 0.21 7.98
CA ASN A 787 -29.29 -0.46 9.01
C ASN A 787 -29.12 0.13 10.43
N ASN A 788 -28.26 1.14 10.62
CA ASN A 788 -28.17 1.89 11.88
C ASN A 788 -29.19 3.05 11.95
N ALA A 789 -29.81 3.42 10.82
CA ALA A 789 -30.91 4.36 10.77
C ALA A 789 -32.23 3.60 10.98
N ALA A 790 -33.05 4.05 11.93
CA ALA A 790 -34.42 3.56 12.10
C ALA A 790 -35.34 4.09 10.97
N SER A 791 -35.06 3.72 9.72
CA SER A 791 -35.83 4.18 8.55
C SER A 791 -37.02 3.26 8.28
N GLU A 792 -38.16 3.85 7.86
CA GLU A 792 -39.36 3.11 7.43
C GLU A 792 -39.10 2.29 6.14
N ASP A 793 -37.98 2.56 5.45
CA ASP A 793 -37.56 2.00 4.16
C ASP A 793 -36.54 0.84 4.27
N ALA A 794 -36.22 0.36 5.49
CA ALA A 794 -35.11 -0.58 5.79
C ALA A 794 -35.14 -1.96 5.09
N ASP A 795 -36.06 -2.19 4.15
CA ASP A 795 -36.30 -3.46 3.47
C ASP A 795 -36.20 -3.38 1.93
N ILE A 796 -35.73 -2.26 1.36
CA ILE A 796 -35.64 -2.09 -0.12
C ILE A 796 -34.57 -2.95 -0.80
N LEU A 797 -33.56 -3.45 -0.06
CA LEU A 797 -32.48 -4.31 -0.59
C LEU A 797 -32.60 -5.80 -0.23
N CYS A 798 -33.69 -6.22 0.43
CA CYS A 798 -33.77 -7.55 1.01
C CYS A 798 -34.17 -8.66 0.02
N GLU A 799 -34.53 -8.32 -1.23
CA GLU A 799 -34.98 -9.32 -2.21
C GLU A 799 -33.86 -10.24 -2.67
N GLU A 800 -32.63 -9.74 -2.74
CA GLU A 800 -31.54 -10.45 -3.41
C GLU A 800 -30.68 -11.28 -2.45
N VAL A 801 -30.63 -10.85 -1.18
CA VAL A 801 -29.88 -11.52 -0.12
C VAL A 801 -30.50 -12.88 0.18
N GLY A 802 -29.70 -13.94 0.13
CA GLY A 802 -30.16 -15.31 0.32
C GLY A 802 -30.70 -15.98 -0.95
N SER A 803 -30.81 -15.26 -2.07
CA SER A 803 -31.41 -15.80 -3.30
C SER A 803 -30.61 -16.97 -3.90
N MET A 804 -29.30 -17.05 -3.64
CA MET A 804 -28.43 -18.12 -4.15
C MET A 804 -28.44 -19.39 -3.30
N LYS A 805 -28.98 -19.34 -2.07
CA LYS A 805 -29.04 -20.47 -1.12
C LYS A 805 -29.64 -21.74 -1.73
N PHE A 806 -30.64 -21.60 -2.59
CA PHE A 806 -31.30 -22.72 -3.25
C PHE A 806 -30.87 -22.97 -4.70
N SER A 807 -29.98 -22.13 -5.22
CA SER A 807 -29.52 -22.19 -6.60
C SER A 807 -28.24 -23.02 -6.80
N ILE A 808 -27.41 -23.22 -5.77
CA ILE A 808 -26.11 -23.91 -5.86
C ILE A 808 -26.25 -25.45 -5.75
N MET A 809 -25.60 -26.19 -6.67
CA MET A 809 -25.73 -27.64 -6.88
C MET A 809 -24.37 -28.33 -7.18
N PRO A 810 -24.18 -29.60 -6.78
CA PRO A 810 -24.88 -30.34 -5.72
C PRO A 810 -24.35 -29.94 -4.34
N ARG A 811 -25.23 -29.94 -3.33
CA ARG A 811 -24.92 -29.45 -1.97
C ARG A 811 -24.01 -30.35 -1.14
N SER A 812 -23.94 -31.64 -1.49
CA SER A 812 -23.38 -32.69 -0.63
C SER A 812 -22.23 -33.46 -1.29
N ALA A 813 -21.69 -32.96 -2.39
CA ALA A 813 -20.50 -33.54 -3.03
C ALA A 813 -19.26 -32.73 -2.63
N LYS A 814 -18.10 -33.41 -2.60
CA LYS A 814 -16.81 -32.75 -2.44
C LYS A 814 -16.57 -31.85 -3.66
N GLN A 815 -16.69 -30.53 -3.47
CA GLN A 815 -16.44 -29.52 -4.49
C GLN A 815 -14.94 -29.23 -4.57
N ASN A 816 -14.46 -28.74 -5.73
CA ASN A 816 -13.05 -28.36 -5.87
C ASN A 816 -12.73 -27.19 -4.92
N PRO A 817 -11.73 -27.32 -4.03
CA PRO A 817 -11.36 -26.25 -3.10
C PRO A 817 -11.02 -24.92 -3.78
N GLN A 818 -10.34 -24.95 -4.94
CA GLN A 818 -9.97 -23.73 -5.66
C GLN A 818 -11.20 -22.98 -6.21
N ASP A 819 -12.21 -23.72 -6.66
CA ASP A 819 -13.46 -23.11 -7.14
C ASP A 819 -14.27 -22.51 -5.99
N ARG A 820 -14.26 -23.16 -4.82
CA ARG A 820 -14.90 -22.63 -3.61
C ARG A 820 -14.24 -21.34 -3.14
N GLU A 821 -12.91 -21.32 -3.08
CA GLU A 821 -12.13 -20.13 -2.71
C GLU A 821 -12.41 -18.97 -3.68
N LYS A 822 -12.39 -19.25 -4.98
CA LYS A 822 -12.76 -18.28 -6.02
C LYS A 822 -14.17 -17.72 -5.84
N LEU A 823 -15.16 -18.58 -5.60
CA LEU A 823 -16.56 -18.16 -5.44
C LEU A 823 -16.84 -17.52 -4.07
N ALA A 824 -16.04 -17.80 -3.05
CA ALA A 824 -16.13 -17.14 -1.74
C ALA A 824 -15.89 -15.63 -1.84
N TYR A 825 -15.20 -15.15 -2.88
CA TYR A 825 -15.02 -13.71 -3.12
C TYR A 825 -16.35 -12.97 -3.33
N VAL A 826 -17.34 -13.60 -3.98
CA VAL A 826 -18.64 -12.98 -4.27
C VAL A 826 -19.79 -13.53 -3.43
N LEU A 827 -19.63 -14.73 -2.88
CA LEU A 827 -20.64 -15.46 -2.10
C LEU A 827 -20.00 -16.10 -0.84
N PRO A 828 -19.38 -15.29 0.03
CA PRO A 828 -18.62 -15.80 1.17
C PRO A 828 -19.48 -16.62 2.14
N GLU A 829 -20.77 -16.32 2.28
CA GLU A 829 -21.71 -17.02 3.15
C GLU A 829 -21.94 -18.48 2.76
N TYR A 830 -21.64 -18.85 1.51
CA TYR A 830 -21.90 -20.18 0.97
C TYR A 830 -20.63 -21.01 0.81
N PHE A 831 -19.48 -20.37 0.68
CA PHE A 831 -18.22 -21.04 0.31
C PHE A 831 -17.09 -20.87 1.33
N SER A 832 -17.23 -19.99 2.34
CA SER A 832 -16.23 -19.82 3.41
C SER A 832 -16.44 -20.85 4.54
N GLY A 833 -15.41 -21.64 4.87
CA GLY A 833 -15.35 -22.45 6.10
C GLY A 833 -15.64 -23.96 6.00
N GLU A 834 -14.79 -24.72 5.28
CA GLU A 834 -14.61 -26.17 5.50
C GLU A 834 -13.14 -26.53 5.70
#